data_AF-A0A2U3RQQ5-F1
#
_entry.id   AF-A0A2U3RQQ5-F1
#
_cell.length_a   1.000
_cell.length_b   1.000
_cell.length_c   1.000
_cell.angle_alpha   90.00
_cell.angle_beta   90.00
_cell.angle_gamma   90.00
#
_symmetry.space_group_name_H-M   'P 1'
#
loop_
_entity.id
_entity.type
_entity.pdbx_description
1 polymer ?
#
loop_
_entity_poly.entity_id
_entity_poly.type
_entity_poly.pdbx_seq_one_letter_code
_entity_poly.pdbx_strand_id
1 'polypeptide(L)'
;MRPKQPKILTNTCNLEEYLNHNAEVKDMLEKLPAVKKYIHNILKSHRYFEPDFTLLFAKTGNIYTSIEYVKILIQHGTISASNISSLLHNHTTATVKILALLLPKLTDSRVKCLKKYGIPFSSIVSILRDELPSNLPNSLEKILDTLCILRPDGTYTISTQLTKILECCKCQFSSITVILRGMPHNTSDALEKLLKVLEGPRIQELTKLGIRFSNISSILNGAGAAGPQALEKLLKVLEGPRIQELTKLGIQFSNISSILAGAGAAGPQALEKLLKVLEGPRIQELTKLGIQFSNISSILARAGAAGSQALEKLLKVLEGPRIQELTKLGIQFSNISSILAGAGAAGSQALEKLLKVLEGPRIQELTKLGIQFSNISGILNGAGAAGPQALEKLLKVLESSRIQELTKLGIQFSNISGILNGAGAAGPQALEKLLKVLESSRIQELTKLGIQFSNISHILNGAGAAGPQALEKLLQILDKKALMLLQKYEIKFSNFCTILSSARAKITETVQEVLEILSDQQKNKIGKKQFFQNIAKFAKSGSKTQAIFKEFLSSLSYDDTTQQTEEDTDTTNQLEQQDDNIQELPSTSTKEYSTTNIEMMESAAISSSDSEEVLKLVTDVISQDCGSSSSTTADISPNIYMAEEEYINSIIPDFEQQSSNILSDPDDDYSRAYNEGMQFGLNHSYASIYASIVSKHMAHGITEYSAKIFAQSYIEGFSSSIENHQKGECHAHNYAEAYADCLSSGKKPEYARNYAELFADAIASGKDHDYARNYADANADFIFFEESEATQEHILEQMSANIDSLIPDFEQQNSNILFDHDDDYSRAYNESMKFGLNHSYASIYASIVVKHIAHGITEHSAKDFAQKYIEGFSLSIENHQKGECHAHNYAEAYADCLSSGKKPEYARYYAELFADAIASGQDLDYARNYAEANTDSMFFEQSEATPEQIFEQMSANVDNTGGSIFNNNVEQ
;
A
#
# COMPACT_ATOMS: atom_id res chain seq x y z
N MET A 1 24.39 -66.58 -24.59
CA MET A 1 23.21 -65.84 -24.10
C MET A 1 23.67 -64.87 -23.03
N ARG A 2 23.20 -63.62 -22.99
CA ARG A 2 23.31 -62.78 -21.77
C ARG A 2 22.11 -63.09 -20.87
N PRO A 3 22.25 -63.14 -19.53
CA PRO A 3 21.10 -63.23 -18.64
C PRO A 3 20.22 -61.98 -18.81
N LYS A 4 18.90 -62.16 -18.83
CA LYS A 4 17.97 -61.03 -18.73
C LYS A 4 18.17 -60.38 -17.35
N GLN A 5 18.38 -59.06 -17.31
CA GLN A 5 18.24 -58.33 -16.05
C GLN A 5 16.82 -58.55 -15.52
N PRO A 6 16.63 -58.80 -14.21
CA PRO A 6 15.29 -58.85 -13.64
C PRO A 6 14.63 -57.48 -13.83
N LYS A 7 13.37 -57.46 -14.28
CA LYS A 7 12.53 -56.27 -14.16
C LYS A 7 12.32 -56.01 -12.67
N ILE A 8 13.09 -55.09 -12.10
CA ILE A 8 12.73 -54.46 -10.83
C ILE A 8 11.42 -53.72 -11.11
N LEU A 9 10.30 -54.21 -10.58
CA LEU A 9 9.12 -53.35 -10.46
C LEU A 9 9.51 -52.26 -9.46
N THR A 10 9.71 -51.05 -9.96
CA THR A 10 9.76 -49.87 -9.11
C THR A 10 8.37 -49.71 -8.50
N ASN A 11 8.25 -50.10 -7.23
CA ASN A 11 7.01 -50.10 -6.46
C ASN A 11 6.61 -48.67 -6.07
N THR A 12 6.44 -47.83 -7.08
CA THR A 12 6.28 -46.37 -6.97
C THR A 12 5.14 -45.87 -7.83
N CYS A 13 4.28 -45.06 -7.22
CA CYS A 13 3.06 -44.51 -7.80
C CYS A 13 2.97 -43.00 -7.55
N ASN A 14 2.19 -42.29 -8.36
CA ASN A 14 1.72 -40.94 -8.01
C ASN A 14 0.44 -41.03 -7.13
N LEU A 15 -0.05 -39.88 -6.65
CA LEU A 15 -1.24 -39.82 -5.79
C LEU A 15 -2.50 -40.40 -6.45
N GLU A 16 -2.81 -40.03 -7.69
CA GLU A 16 -4.04 -40.49 -8.36
C GLU A 16 -3.94 -41.98 -8.74
N GLU A 17 -2.74 -42.50 -9.04
CA GLU A 17 -2.49 -43.93 -9.20
C GLU A 17 -2.77 -44.69 -7.89
N TYR A 18 -2.26 -44.21 -6.74
CA TYR A 18 -2.55 -44.82 -5.43
C TYR A 18 -4.05 -44.80 -5.10
N LEU A 19 -4.76 -43.70 -5.37
CA LEU A 19 -6.20 -43.62 -5.14
C LEU A 19 -6.98 -44.58 -6.04
N ASN A 20 -6.53 -44.85 -7.26
CA ASN A 20 -7.14 -45.89 -8.10
C ASN A 20 -6.85 -47.32 -7.62
N HIS A 21 -5.83 -47.54 -6.78
CA HIS A 21 -5.60 -48.81 -6.08
C HIS A 21 -6.34 -48.90 -4.73
N ASN A 22 -6.73 -47.77 -4.13
CA ASN A 22 -7.35 -47.69 -2.80
C ASN A 22 -8.68 -46.91 -2.82
N ALA A 23 -9.78 -47.64 -3.12
CA ALA A 23 -11.12 -47.07 -3.25
C ALA A 23 -11.64 -46.39 -1.98
N GLU A 24 -11.34 -46.91 -0.78
CA GLU A 24 -11.80 -46.31 0.48
C GLU A 24 -11.23 -44.90 0.68
N VAL A 25 -9.92 -44.73 0.44
CA VAL A 25 -9.24 -43.42 0.52
C VAL A 25 -9.67 -42.51 -0.63
N LYS A 26 -9.97 -43.06 -1.80
CA LYS A 26 -10.48 -42.31 -2.95
C LYS A 26 -11.86 -41.70 -2.67
N ASP A 27 -12.84 -42.50 -2.29
CA ASP A 27 -14.20 -42.06 -1.94
C ASP A 27 -14.18 -41.00 -0.82
N MET A 28 -13.30 -41.18 0.17
CA MET A 28 -13.06 -40.22 1.26
C MET A 28 -12.54 -38.86 0.75
N LEU A 29 -11.56 -38.86 -0.16
CA LEU A 29 -10.96 -37.63 -0.68
C LEU A 29 -11.80 -36.95 -1.77
N GLU A 30 -12.62 -37.71 -2.50
CA GLU A 30 -13.57 -37.13 -3.47
C GLU A 30 -14.73 -36.42 -2.76
N LYS A 31 -15.12 -36.88 -1.57
CA LYS A 31 -16.01 -36.15 -0.64
C LYS A 31 -15.33 -34.95 0.04
N LEU A 32 -14.01 -34.79 -0.07
CA LEU A 32 -13.21 -33.72 0.55
C LEU A 32 -12.31 -33.02 -0.49
N PRO A 33 -12.87 -32.38 -1.54
CA PRO A 33 -12.11 -31.87 -2.68
C PRO A 33 -11.04 -30.84 -2.31
N ALA A 34 -11.26 -30.04 -1.27
CA ALA A 34 -10.25 -29.11 -0.74
C ALA A 34 -9.02 -29.84 -0.16
N VAL A 35 -9.24 -30.94 0.58
CA VAL A 35 -8.17 -31.79 1.13
C VAL A 35 -7.44 -32.51 0.00
N LYS A 36 -8.16 -33.10 -0.97
CA LYS A 36 -7.54 -33.74 -2.16
C LYS A 36 -6.63 -32.75 -2.90
N LYS A 37 -7.13 -31.54 -3.19
CA LYS A 37 -6.37 -30.47 -3.85
C LYS A 37 -5.16 -30.01 -3.04
N TYR A 38 -5.26 -29.92 -1.71
CA TYR A 38 -4.16 -29.53 -0.84
C TYR A 38 -3.02 -30.58 -0.85
N ILE A 39 -3.34 -31.86 -0.67
CA ILE A 39 -2.36 -32.97 -0.72
C ILE A 39 -1.74 -33.08 -2.12
N HIS A 40 -2.55 -32.99 -3.17
CA HIS A 40 -2.09 -32.99 -4.57
C HIS A 40 -1.09 -31.84 -4.83
N ASN A 41 -1.36 -30.63 -4.33
CA ASN A 41 -0.45 -29.48 -4.48
C ASN A 41 0.89 -29.64 -3.73
N ILE A 42 0.94 -30.41 -2.63
CA ILE A 42 2.18 -30.72 -1.93
C ILE A 42 3.05 -31.68 -2.76
N LEU A 43 2.47 -32.82 -3.12
CA LEU A 43 3.17 -33.95 -3.73
C LEU A 43 3.44 -33.74 -5.24
N LYS A 44 2.52 -33.05 -5.93
CA LYS A 44 2.47 -32.88 -7.40
C LYS A 44 2.46 -34.24 -8.13
N SER A 45 2.60 -34.23 -9.44
CA SER A 45 2.60 -35.42 -10.31
C SER A 45 3.85 -36.33 -10.20
N HIS A 46 4.59 -36.28 -9.09
CA HIS A 46 5.78 -37.12 -8.85
C HIS A 46 5.38 -38.54 -8.41
N ARG A 47 6.31 -39.50 -8.57
CA ARG A 47 6.15 -40.89 -8.13
C ARG A 47 6.92 -41.12 -6.82
N TYR A 48 6.25 -41.72 -5.84
CA TYR A 48 6.80 -42.02 -4.51
C TYR A 48 6.60 -43.51 -4.17
N PHE A 49 7.25 -44.00 -3.11
CA PHE A 49 7.13 -45.41 -2.72
C PHE A 49 5.71 -45.74 -2.23
N GLU A 50 5.07 -46.74 -2.83
CA GLU A 50 3.63 -47.01 -2.61
C GLU A 50 3.27 -47.29 -1.14
N PRO A 51 4.05 -48.07 -0.36
CA PRO A 51 3.80 -48.27 1.08
C PRO A 51 3.87 -46.99 1.94
N ASP A 52 4.55 -45.93 1.48
CA ASP A 52 4.57 -44.66 2.22
C ASP A 52 3.22 -43.93 2.11
N PHE A 53 2.44 -44.15 1.03
CA PHE A 53 1.04 -43.68 0.97
C PHE A 53 0.15 -44.45 1.95
N THR A 54 0.40 -45.74 2.18
CA THR A 54 -0.29 -46.52 3.22
C THR A 54 -0.01 -45.97 4.62
N LEU A 55 1.19 -45.40 4.86
CA LEU A 55 1.50 -44.69 6.10
C LEU A 55 0.84 -43.31 6.17
N LEU A 56 0.82 -42.54 5.07
CA LEU A 56 0.14 -41.23 5.02
C LEU A 56 -1.38 -41.36 5.20
N PHE A 57 -1.98 -42.42 4.69
CA PHE A 57 -3.41 -42.71 4.85
C PHE A 57 -3.66 -43.84 5.87
N ALA A 58 -2.80 -43.94 6.88
CA ALA A 58 -3.02 -44.84 8.01
C ALA A 58 -4.31 -44.46 8.77
N LYS A 59 -5.10 -45.48 9.11
CA LYS A 59 -6.41 -45.34 9.74
C LYS A 59 -6.33 -45.77 11.21
N THR A 60 -6.69 -44.88 12.12
CA THR A 60 -6.76 -45.13 13.57
C THR A 60 -8.22 -45.25 13.96
N GLY A 61 -8.69 -46.48 14.22
CA GLY A 61 -10.12 -46.75 14.39
C GLY A 61 -10.88 -46.44 13.08
N ASN A 62 -11.75 -45.44 13.12
CA ASN A 62 -12.48 -44.94 11.93
C ASN A 62 -11.90 -43.65 11.33
N ILE A 63 -10.82 -43.10 11.90
CA ILE A 63 -10.29 -41.77 11.55
C ILE A 63 -9.00 -41.89 10.75
N TYR A 64 -8.89 -41.13 9.66
CA TYR A 64 -7.64 -40.95 8.90
C TYR A 64 -6.91 -39.72 9.43
N THR A 65 -6.00 -39.91 10.38
CA THR A 65 -5.43 -38.81 11.18
C THR A 65 -4.78 -37.71 10.32
N SER A 66 -4.09 -38.08 9.23
CA SER A 66 -3.50 -37.13 8.28
C SER A 66 -4.52 -36.32 7.47
N ILE A 67 -5.72 -36.87 7.21
CA ILE A 67 -6.81 -36.12 6.58
C ILE A 67 -7.34 -35.05 7.54
N GLU A 68 -7.51 -35.39 8.82
CA GLU A 68 -7.92 -34.42 9.84
C GLU A 68 -6.87 -33.32 10.07
N TYR A 69 -5.57 -33.67 10.11
CA TYR A 69 -4.52 -32.65 10.15
C TYR A 69 -4.55 -31.71 8.93
N VAL A 70 -4.80 -32.22 7.72
CA VAL A 70 -4.95 -31.34 6.54
C VAL A 70 -6.22 -30.47 6.62
N LYS A 71 -7.35 -30.97 7.13
CA LYS A 71 -8.53 -30.11 7.40
C LYS A 71 -8.18 -28.96 8.34
N ILE A 72 -7.48 -29.23 9.45
CA ILE A 72 -7.06 -28.23 10.43
C ILE A 72 -6.12 -27.18 9.79
N LEU A 73 -5.16 -27.61 8.95
CA LEU A 73 -4.26 -26.70 8.23
C LEU A 73 -5.00 -25.78 7.24
N ILE A 74 -6.02 -26.31 6.56
CA ILE A 74 -6.88 -25.54 5.66
C ILE A 74 -7.73 -24.55 6.47
N GLN A 75 -8.42 -25.01 7.51
CA GLN A 75 -9.37 -24.22 8.31
C GLN A 75 -8.73 -22.99 8.97
N HIS A 76 -7.51 -23.10 9.48
CA HIS A 76 -6.83 -21.96 10.12
C HIS A 76 -6.02 -21.09 9.13
N GLY A 77 -5.88 -21.53 7.88
CA GLY A 77 -5.10 -20.83 6.85
C GLY A 77 -3.67 -20.49 7.29
N THR A 78 -3.05 -21.34 8.13
CA THR A 78 -1.75 -21.04 8.76
C THR A 78 -0.56 -21.40 7.86
N ILE A 79 -0.71 -22.45 7.06
CA ILE A 79 0.34 -22.96 6.18
C ILE A 79 -0.27 -23.29 4.81
N SER A 80 0.34 -22.79 3.73
CA SER A 80 -0.09 -23.15 2.37
C SER A 80 0.55 -24.46 1.88
N ALA A 81 -0.11 -25.15 0.96
CA ALA A 81 0.45 -26.34 0.32
C ALA A 81 1.79 -26.06 -0.39
N SER A 82 2.03 -24.85 -0.90
CA SER A 82 3.30 -24.49 -1.53
C SER A 82 4.42 -24.27 -0.52
N ASN A 83 4.14 -23.88 0.73
CA ASN A 83 5.12 -23.87 1.81
C ASN A 83 5.61 -25.30 2.12
N ILE A 84 4.69 -26.26 2.29
CA ILE A 84 5.04 -27.66 2.57
C ILE A 84 5.74 -28.30 1.36
N SER A 85 5.28 -28.01 0.13
CA SER A 85 5.96 -28.47 -1.09
C SER A 85 7.37 -27.88 -1.24
N SER A 86 7.62 -26.65 -0.77
CA SER A 86 8.95 -26.03 -0.76
C SER A 86 9.86 -26.64 0.31
N LEU A 87 9.29 -27.07 1.44
CA LEU A 87 9.99 -27.80 2.49
C LEU A 87 10.40 -29.21 2.02
N LEU A 88 9.54 -29.86 1.21
CA LEU A 88 9.73 -31.20 0.66
C LEU A 88 10.33 -31.21 -0.77
N HIS A 89 10.94 -30.10 -1.21
CA HIS A 89 11.25 -29.82 -2.62
C HIS A 89 12.15 -30.84 -3.33
N ASN A 90 12.95 -31.61 -2.58
CA ASN A 90 13.81 -32.65 -3.13
C ASN A 90 13.04 -33.90 -3.62
N HIS A 91 11.73 -33.99 -3.35
CA HIS A 91 10.80 -34.99 -3.90
C HIS A 91 11.38 -36.43 -3.93
N THR A 92 11.97 -36.86 -2.82
CA THR A 92 12.63 -38.16 -2.70
C THR A 92 11.61 -39.28 -2.48
N THR A 93 12.03 -40.55 -2.62
CA THR A 93 11.13 -41.70 -2.43
C THR A 93 10.43 -41.72 -1.08
N ALA A 94 11.06 -41.16 -0.03
CA ALA A 94 10.56 -41.07 1.34
C ALA A 94 9.73 -39.80 1.65
N THR A 95 9.53 -38.89 0.68
CA THR A 95 8.83 -37.61 0.89
C THR A 95 7.40 -37.80 1.43
N VAL A 96 6.69 -38.85 1.03
CA VAL A 96 5.31 -39.13 1.50
C VAL A 96 5.31 -39.57 2.98
N LYS A 97 6.26 -40.42 3.39
CA LYS A 97 6.47 -40.79 4.80
C LYS A 97 6.88 -39.61 5.66
N ILE A 98 7.72 -38.71 5.15
CA ILE A 98 8.13 -37.50 5.86
C ILE A 98 6.95 -36.52 5.98
N LEU A 99 6.09 -36.39 4.96
CA LEU A 99 4.85 -35.63 5.05
C LEU A 99 3.93 -36.17 6.16
N ALA A 100 3.76 -37.49 6.25
CA ALA A 100 2.97 -38.12 7.30
C ALA A 100 3.48 -37.79 8.73
N LEU A 101 4.80 -37.74 8.91
CA LEU A 101 5.45 -37.35 10.17
C LEU A 101 5.40 -35.84 10.46
N LEU A 102 5.33 -34.99 9.43
CA LEU A 102 5.26 -33.54 9.58
C LEU A 102 3.86 -33.04 9.91
N LEU A 103 2.81 -33.59 9.29
CA LEU A 103 1.42 -33.12 9.47
C LEU A 103 1.01 -32.85 10.93
N PRO A 104 1.22 -33.75 11.92
CA PRO A 104 0.90 -33.45 13.33
C PRO A 104 1.66 -32.24 13.88
N LYS A 105 2.94 -32.06 13.49
CA LYS A 105 3.79 -30.94 13.93
C LYS A 105 3.45 -29.61 13.25
N LEU A 106 2.88 -29.67 12.04
CA LEU A 106 2.38 -28.49 11.33
C LEU A 106 1.06 -27.97 11.95
N THR A 107 0.27 -28.82 12.61
CA THR A 107 -0.97 -28.43 13.32
C THR A 107 -0.77 -27.93 14.75
N ASP A 108 0.47 -27.89 15.23
CA ASP A 108 0.85 -27.52 16.59
C ASP A 108 0.45 -26.07 16.95
N SER A 109 0.08 -25.82 18.20
CA SER A 109 -0.34 -24.49 18.68
C SER A 109 0.79 -23.46 18.66
N ARG A 110 2.06 -23.87 18.76
CA ARG A 110 3.24 -22.99 18.54
C ARG A 110 3.25 -22.40 17.13
N VAL A 111 2.84 -23.16 16.11
CA VAL A 111 2.74 -22.68 14.73
C VAL A 111 1.63 -21.61 14.58
N LYS A 112 0.52 -21.77 15.31
CA LYS A 112 -0.54 -20.75 15.40
C LYS A 112 -0.06 -19.49 16.13
N CYS A 113 0.70 -19.65 17.22
CA CYS A 113 1.33 -18.56 17.95
C CYS A 113 2.24 -17.71 17.03
N LEU A 114 3.13 -18.33 16.26
CA LEU A 114 4.00 -17.61 15.32
C LEU A 114 3.21 -16.73 14.35
N LYS A 115 2.08 -17.21 13.82
CA LYS A 115 1.18 -16.41 12.95
C LYS A 115 0.55 -15.22 13.69
N LYS A 116 0.21 -15.34 14.98
CA LYS A 116 -0.32 -14.22 15.80
C LYS A 116 0.72 -13.10 15.94
N TYR A 117 2.00 -13.43 16.09
CA TYR A 117 3.12 -12.48 16.19
C TYR A 117 3.72 -12.08 14.82
N GLY A 118 2.94 -12.19 13.73
CA GLY A 118 3.38 -11.75 12.40
C GLY A 118 4.53 -12.54 11.78
N ILE A 119 4.91 -13.70 12.34
CA ILE A 119 6.00 -14.54 11.82
C ILE A 119 5.40 -15.54 10.81
N PRO A 120 5.61 -15.37 9.49
CA PRO A 120 5.02 -16.26 8.51
C PRO A 120 5.79 -17.58 8.45
N PHE A 121 5.07 -18.69 8.26
CA PHE A 121 5.69 -20.03 8.17
C PHE A 121 6.68 -20.15 6.99
N SER A 122 6.59 -19.27 5.98
CA SER A 122 7.58 -19.14 4.91
C SER A 122 9.00 -18.83 5.42
N SER A 123 9.15 -18.13 6.54
CA SER A 123 10.45 -17.88 7.18
C SER A 123 11.03 -19.16 7.79
N ILE A 124 10.21 -19.96 8.48
CA ILE A 124 10.61 -21.29 9.00
C ILE A 124 11.03 -22.22 7.86
N VAL A 125 10.26 -22.24 6.77
CA VAL A 125 10.60 -22.95 5.52
C VAL A 125 11.87 -22.39 4.86
N SER A 126 12.25 -21.13 5.10
CA SER A 126 13.48 -20.56 4.53
C SER A 126 14.75 -21.09 5.21
N ILE A 127 14.69 -21.46 6.50
CA ILE A 127 15.82 -22.08 7.21
C ILE A 127 15.84 -23.60 7.02
N LEU A 128 14.68 -24.25 7.20
CA LEU A 128 14.55 -25.70 7.09
C LEU A 128 14.58 -26.25 5.66
N ARG A 129 14.70 -25.40 4.63
CA ARG A 129 14.71 -25.82 3.22
C ARG A 129 15.81 -26.83 2.93
N ASP A 130 17.00 -26.54 3.43
CA ASP A 130 18.23 -27.20 3.01
C ASP A 130 18.63 -28.35 3.96
N GLU A 131 17.89 -28.53 5.07
CA GLU A 131 18.03 -29.63 6.04
C GLU A 131 17.76 -31.00 5.41
N LEU A 132 18.42 -32.04 5.95
CA LEU A 132 18.17 -33.42 5.55
C LEU A 132 16.69 -33.81 5.81
N PRO A 133 15.95 -34.34 4.81
CA PRO A 133 14.52 -34.62 4.95
C PRO A 133 14.14 -35.59 6.09
N SER A 134 15.08 -36.44 6.55
CA SER A 134 14.91 -37.30 7.72
C SER A 134 14.87 -36.55 9.06
N ASN A 135 15.59 -35.43 9.14
CA ASN A 135 15.75 -34.64 10.37
C ASN A 135 14.63 -33.60 10.50
N LEU A 136 14.03 -33.23 9.37
CA LEU A 136 13.07 -32.16 9.19
C LEU A 136 11.96 -32.05 10.26
N PRO A 137 11.31 -33.14 10.75
CA PRO A 137 10.32 -33.04 11.82
C PRO A 137 10.92 -32.68 13.19
N ASN A 138 12.13 -33.17 13.49
CA ASN A 138 12.87 -32.91 14.73
C ASN A 138 13.52 -31.51 14.72
N SER A 139 14.01 -31.06 13.56
CA SER A 139 14.52 -29.70 13.38
C SER A 139 13.40 -28.66 13.42
N LEU A 140 12.19 -28.99 12.94
CA LEU A 140 11.00 -28.16 13.15
C LEU A 140 10.64 -28.07 14.64
N GLU A 141 10.61 -29.19 15.36
CA GLU A 141 10.29 -29.23 16.80
C GLU A 141 11.20 -28.30 17.60
N LYS A 142 12.53 -28.47 17.47
CA LYS A 142 13.51 -27.66 18.19
C LYS A 142 13.40 -26.16 17.87
N ILE A 143 13.09 -25.81 16.61
CA ILE A 143 12.88 -24.40 16.23
C ILE A 143 11.63 -23.85 16.91
N LEU A 144 10.54 -24.62 17.01
CA LEU A 144 9.36 -24.21 17.76
C LEU A 144 9.65 -24.06 19.26
N ASP A 145 10.45 -24.95 19.86
CA ASP A 145 10.91 -24.82 21.26
C ASP A 145 11.85 -23.62 21.49
N THR A 146 12.63 -23.22 20.48
CA THR A 146 13.51 -22.04 20.55
C THR A 146 12.71 -20.73 20.44
N LEU A 147 11.64 -20.73 19.64
CA LEU A 147 10.86 -19.54 19.31
C LEU A 147 9.62 -19.33 20.20
N CYS A 148 9.11 -20.35 20.88
CA CYS A 148 7.88 -20.28 21.68
C CYS A 148 8.07 -20.85 23.09
N ILE A 149 7.48 -20.18 24.08
CA ILE A 149 7.45 -20.60 25.49
C ILE A 149 6.00 -20.93 25.87
N LEU A 150 5.81 -22.02 26.59
CA LEU A 150 4.54 -22.40 27.21
C LEU A 150 4.33 -21.56 28.49
N ARG A 151 3.17 -20.92 28.61
CA ARG A 151 2.76 -20.16 29.79
C ARG A 151 2.04 -21.04 30.83
N PRO A 152 1.94 -20.61 32.11
CA PRO A 152 1.19 -21.34 33.13
C PRO A 152 -0.29 -21.56 32.79
N ASP A 153 -0.89 -20.68 31.98
CA ASP A 153 -2.26 -20.75 31.45
C ASP A 153 -2.44 -21.82 30.34
N GLY A 154 -1.37 -22.54 29.95
CA GLY A 154 -1.39 -23.55 28.89
C GLY A 154 -1.30 -22.98 27.46
N THR A 155 -1.24 -21.66 27.29
CA THR A 155 -1.05 -21.01 25.99
C THR A 155 0.44 -20.90 25.61
N TYR A 156 0.71 -20.72 24.32
CA TYR A 156 2.06 -20.41 23.83
C TYR A 156 2.16 -18.93 23.47
N THR A 157 3.27 -18.30 23.88
CA THR A 157 3.72 -17.00 23.35
C THR A 157 5.13 -17.13 22.78
N ILE A 158 5.56 -16.17 21.95
CA ILE A 158 6.96 -16.13 21.50
C ILE A 158 7.93 -15.97 22.70
N SER A 159 9.17 -16.44 22.54
CA SER A 159 10.17 -16.38 23.60
C SER A 159 10.59 -14.94 23.89
N THR A 160 10.83 -14.60 25.17
CA THR A 160 11.15 -13.22 25.60
C THR A 160 12.39 -12.65 24.90
N GLN A 161 13.35 -13.52 24.55
CA GLN A 161 14.48 -13.21 23.69
C GLN A 161 14.02 -12.72 22.31
N LEU A 162 13.15 -13.47 21.63
CA LEU A 162 12.63 -13.14 20.31
C LEU A 162 11.77 -11.87 20.34
N THR A 163 10.89 -11.72 21.34
CA THR A 163 10.06 -10.51 21.55
C THR A 163 10.93 -9.26 21.55
N LYS A 164 11.94 -9.21 22.44
CA LYS A 164 12.88 -8.10 22.54
C LYS A 164 13.64 -7.85 21.23
N ILE A 165 14.05 -8.89 20.51
CA ILE A 165 14.77 -8.75 19.24
C ILE A 165 13.89 -8.13 18.16
N LEU A 166 12.62 -8.54 18.03
CA LEU A 166 11.71 -7.99 17.03
C LEU A 166 11.40 -6.51 17.32
N GLU A 167 11.12 -6.18 18.58
CA GLU A 167 10.84 -4.82 19.08
C GLU A 167 12.08 -3.90 18.96
N CYS A 168 13.17 -4.25 19.64
CA CYS A 168 14.35 -3.40 19.77
C CYS A 168 15.15 -3.23 18.48
N CYS A 169 15.09 -4.21 17.57
CA CYS A 169 15.81 -4.12 16.29
C CYS A 169 14.92 -3.60 15.15
N LYS A 170 13.63 -3.31 15.41
CA LYS A 170 12.56 -3.05 14.43
C LYS A 170 12.68 -3.96 13.20
N CYS A 171 12.87 -5.27 13.43
CA CYS A 171 13.28 -6.21 12.39
C CYS A 171 12.27 -7.35 12.19
N GLN A 172 12.07 -7.75 10.94
CA GLN A 172 11.26 -8.93 10.63
C GLN A 172 12.08 -10.20 10.87
N PHE A 173 11.46 -11.25 11.43
CA PHE A 173 12.07 -12.57 11.59
C PHE A 173 12.63 -13.14 10.26
N SER A 174 12.01 -12.79 9.13
CA SER A 174 12.50 -13.08 7.78
C SER A 174 13.98 -12.68 7.57
N SER A 175 14.39 -11.53 8.11
CA SER A 175 15.76 -11.01 8.03
C SER A 175 16.74 -11.87 8.84
N ILE A 176 16.33 -12.35 10.01
CA ILE A 176 17.11 -13.32 10.81
C ILE A 176 17.28 -14.63 10.02
N THR A 177 16.20 -15.12 9.39
CA THR A 177 16.23 -16.42 8.69
C THR A 177 17.13 -16.48 7.44
N VAL A 178 17.35 -15.37 6.72
CA VAL A 178 18.21 -15.39 5.52
C VAL A 178 19.70 -15.54 5.86
N ILE A 179 20.12 -15.18 7.07
CA ILE A 179 21.50 -15.35 7.54
C ILE A 179 21.86 -16.85 7.63
N LEU A 180 20.92 -17.67 8.12
CA LEU A 180 21.09 -19.10 8.39
C LEU A 180 20.78 -20.02 7.19
N ARG A 181 20.47 -19.45 6.03
CA ARG A 181 20.14 -20.19 4.81
C ARG A 181 21.33 -21.03 4.31
N GLY A 182 21.07 -22.18 3.68
CA GLY A 182 22.11 -23.10 3.20
C GLY A 182 22.62 -24.09 4.25
N MET A 183 21.90 -24.28 5.37
CA MET A 183 22.26 -25.22 6.43
C MET A 183 21.63 -26.61 6.23
N PRO A 184 22.43 -27.69 6.13
CA PRO A 184 21.90 -29.05 6.02
C PRO A 184 21.66 -29.76 7.37
N HIS A 185 22.10 -29.18 8.49
CA HIS A 185 21.94 -29.71 9.84
C HIS A 185 22.18 -28.64 10.92
N ASN A 186 21.73 -28.91 12.14
CA ASN A 186 21.92 -28.10 13.36
C ASN A 186 21.35 -26.68 13.26
N THR A 187 20.28 -26.50 12.48
CA THR A 187 19.65 -25.20 12.23
C THR A 187 19.14 -24.52 13.51
N SER A 188 18.58 -25.28 14.46
CA SER A 188 18.12 -24.72 15.74
C SER A 188 19.27 -24.20 16.59
N ASP A 189 20.37 -24.96 16.71
CA ASP A 189 21.56 -24.59 17.48
C ASP A 189 22.23 -23.31 16.94
N ALA A 190 22.11 -23.05 15.63
CA ALA A 190 22.61 -21.82 15.01
C ALA A 190 21.62 -20.65 15.16
N LEU A 191 20.31 -20.92 15.16
CA LEU A 191 19.27 -19.94 15.46
C LEU A 191 19.37 -19.43 16.91
N GLU A 192 19.48 -20.33 17.88
CA GLU A 192 19.68 -19.99 19.30
C GLU A 192 20.93 -19.11 19.51
N LYS A 193 22.04 -19.45 18.84
CA LYS A 193 23.28 -18.65 18.88
C LYS A 193 23.12 -17.30 18.19
N LEU A 194 22.37 -17.21 17.09
CA LEU A 194 22.13 -15.96 16.38
C LEU A 194 21.27 -15.01 17.23
N LEU A 195 20.21 -15.52 17.86
CA LEU A 195 19.35 -14.74 18.76
C LEU A 195 20.14 -14.23 19.97
N LYS A 196 21.00 -15.06 20.60
CA LYS A 196 21.89 -14.61 21.70
C LYS A 196 22.88 -13.51 21.32
N VAL A 197 23.28 -13.40 20.05
CA VAL A 197 24.11 -12.27 19.57
C VAL A 197 23.26 -11.00 19.36
N LEU A 198 21.97 -11.16 19.03
CA LEU A 198 21.02 -10.06 18.82
C LEU A 198 20.46 -9.44 20.11
N GLU A 199 20.52 -10.15 21.24
CA GLU A 199 20.18 -9.59 22.57
C GLU A 199 21.17 -8.52 23.07
N GLY A 200 22.32 -8.35 22.41
CA GLY A 200 23.28 -7.31 22.77
C GLY A 200 22.78 -5.90 22.43
N PRO A 201 23.00 -4.89 23.30
CA PRO A 201 22.47 -3.51 23.10
C PRO A 201 22.95 -2.85 21.80
N ARG A 202 24.05 -3.35 21.22
CA ARG A 202 24.69 -2.90 19.98
C ARG A 202 23.71 -2.69 18.82
N ILE A 203 22.65 -3.50 18.68
CA ILE A 203 21.69 -3.35 17.56
C ILE A 203 20.85 -2.07 17.68
N GLN A 204 20.53 -1.64 18.90
CA GLN A 204 19.82 -0.37 19.14
C GLN A 204 20.69 0.82 18.75
N GLU A 205 21.98 0.78 19.10
CA GLU A 205 22.97 1.80 18.75
C GLU A 205 23.13 1.93 17.23
N LEU A 206 23.26 0.81 16.52
CA LEU A 206 23.35 0.80 15.05
C LEU A 206 22.09 1.35 14.38
N THR A 207 20.91 1.16 14.98
CA THR A 207 19.65 1.74 14.49
C THR A 207 19.67 3.27 14.57
N LYS A 208 20.26 3.85 15.63
CA LYS A 208 20.50 5.31 15.75
C LYS A 208 21.51 5.85 14.71
N LEU A 209 22.34 4.98 14.12
CA LEU A 209 23.24 5.31 13.01
C LEU A 209 22.61 5.09 11.62
N GLY A 210 21.29 4.85 11.54
CA GLY A 210 20.58 4.56 10.29
C GLY A 210 20.83 3.15 9.72
N ILE A 211 21.55 2.28 10.45
CA ILE A 211 21.80 0.90 10.04
C ILE A 211 20.62 0.02 10.45
N ARG A 212 19.68 -0.20 9.51
CA ARG A 212 18.61 -1.19 9.68
C ARG A 212 19.16 -2.61 9.67
N PHE A 213 18.60 -3.50 10.49
CA PHE A 213 19.02 -4.92 10.54
C PHE A 213 18.85 -5.67 9.21
N SER A 214 17.94 -5.24 8.34
CA SER A 214 17.80 -5.75 6.97
C SER A 214 19.05 -5.51 6.11
N ASN A 215 19.78 -4.41 6.33
CA ASN A 215 21.04 -4.12 5.64
C ASN A 215 22.13 -5.14 6.09
N ILE A 216 22.24 -5.39 7.39
CA ILE A 216 23.12 -6.43 7.97
C ILE A 216 22.78 -7.82 7.42
N SER A 217 21.49 -8.15 7.41
CA SER A 217 20.97 -9.44 6.92
C SER A 217 21.20 -9.64 5.43
N SER A 218 21.18 -8.57 4.63
CA SER A 218 21.55 -8.60 3.20
C SER A 218 23.02 -9.00 3.00
N ILE A 219 23.93 -8.43 3.78
CA ILE A 219 25.37 -8.74 3.74
C ILE A 219 25.60 -10.21 4.14
N LEU A 220 25.01 -10.64 5.24
CA LEU A 220 25.20 -11.97 5.85
C LEU A 220 24.30 -13.07 5.28
N ASN A 221 23.49 -12.77 4.26
CA ASN A 221 22.60 -13.72 3.58
C ASN A 221 23.39 -14.96 3.09
N GLY A 222 22.98 -16.15 3.52
CA GLY A 222 23.67 -17.41 3.20
C GLY A 222 24.98 -17.66 3.97
N ALA A 223 25.19 -17.02 5.13
CA ALA A 223 26.31 -17.34 6.02
C ALA A 223 26.16 -18.72 6.71
N GLY A 224 24.94 -19.26 6.78
CA GLY A 224 24.62 -20.58 7.31
C GLY A 224 25.10 -20.76 8.75
N ALA A 225 25.76 -21.89 9.03
CA ALA A 225 26.27 -22.23 10.36
C ALA A 225 27.34 -21.24 10.90
N ALA A 226 27.99 -20.47 10.02
CA ALA A 226 28.92 -19.41 10.41
C ALA A 226 28.21 -18.07 10.72
N GLY A 227 26.90 -17.97 10.46
CA GLY A 227 26.08 -16.77 10.64
C GLY A 227 26.24 -16.05 11.98
N PRO A 228 26.13 -16.72 13.14
CA PRO A 228 26.31 -16.08 14.44
C PRO A 228 27.68 -15.43 14.63
N GLN A 229 28.76 -16.11 14.22
CA GLN A 229 30.13 -15.58 14.33
C GLN A 229 30.38 -14.48 13.29
N ALA A 230 29.76 -14.57 12.11
CA ALA A 230 29.84 -13.53 11.09
C ALA A 230 29.08 -12.27 11.51
N LEU A 231 27.94 -12.40 12.19
CA LEU A 231 27.22 -11.28 12.80
C LEU A 231 28.07 -10.62 13.89
N GLU A 232 28.57 -11.38 14.86
CA GLU A 232 29.40 -10.86 15.96
C GLU A 232 30.63 -10.07 15.45
N LYS A 233 31.27 -10.58 14.38
CA LYS A 233 32.37 -9.89 13.69
C LYS A 233 31.90 -8.65 12.92
N LEU A 234 30.74 -8.67 12.28
CA LEU A 234 30.22 -7.51 11.54
C LEU A 234 29.90 -6.36 12.49
N LEU A 235 29.27 -6.63 13.63
CA LEU A 235 28.95 -5.62 14.65
C LEU A 235 30.23 -4.89 15.12
N LYS A 236 31.29 -5.66 15.40
CA LYS A 236 32.61 -5.12 15.79
C LYS A 236 33.28 -4.23 14.73
N VAL A 237 32.93 -4.38 13.45
CA VAL A 237 33.39 -3.50 12.35
C VAL A 237 32.53 -2.23 12.25
N LEU A 238 31.26 -2.31 12.66
CA LEU A 238 30.31 -1.19 12.67
C LEU A 238 30.42 -0.29 13.92
N GLU A 239 31.08 -0.76 14.98
CA GLU A 239 31.39 -0.01 16.21
C GLU A 239 32.39 1.16 16.01
N GLY A 240 32.94 1.35 14.80
CA GLY A 240 33.89 2.43 14.48
C GLY A 240 33.23 3.71 13.92
N PRO A 241 33.81 4.91 14.16
CA PRO A 241 33.26 6.20 13.71
C PRO A 241 33.16 6.34 12.18
N ARG A 242 33.89 5.50 11.43
CA ARG A 242 33.95 5.46 9.96
C ARG A 242 32.56 5.47 9.29
N ILE A 243 31.55 4.83 9.89
CA ILE A 243 30.20 4.85 9.33
C ILE A 243 29.59 6.26 9.39
N GLN A 244 29.77 6.99 10.49
CA GLN A 244 29.27 8.36 10.63
C GLN A 244 30.00 9.31 9.67
N GLU A 245 31.31 9.13 9.51
CA GLU A 245 32.14 9.88 8.56
C GLU A 245 31.66 9.65 7.12
N LEU A 246 31.37 8.41 6.73
CA LEU A 246 30.85 8.07 5.40
C LEU A 246 29.43 8.63 5.17
N THR A 247 28.55 8.62 6.18
CA THR A 247 27.23 9.28 6.08
C THR A 247 27.37 10.77 5.81
N LYS A 248 28.33 11.47 6.45
CA LYS A 248 28.65 12.89 6.15
C LYS A 248 29.17 13.14 4.72
N LEU A 249 29.64 12.10 4.03
CA LEU A 249 30.02 12.14 2.60
C LEU A 249 28.89 11.68 1.66
N GLY A 250 27.65 11.56 2.16
CA GLY A 250 26.49 11.08 1.39
C GLY A 250 26.47 9.55 1.17
N ILE A 251 27.37 8.81 1.80
CA ILE A 251 27.53 7.36 1.61
C ILE A 251 26.69 6.63 2.66
N GLN A 252 25.40 6.48 2.38
CA GLN A 252 24.49 5.71 3.23
C GLN A 252 24.90 4.22 3.33
N PHE A 253 24.70 3.61 4.51
CA PHE A 253 24.98 2.18 4.71
C PHE A 253 24.10 1.23 3.87
N SER A 254 22.91 1.70 3.43
CA SER A 254 22.08 1.04 2.41
C SER A 254 22.90 0.69 1.17
N ASN A 255 23.63 1.67 0.61
CA ASN A 255 24.48 1.52 -0.57
C ASN A 255 25.62 0.53 -0.33
N ILE A 256 26.29 0.60 0.83
CA ILE A 256 27.32 -0.36 1.26
C ILE A 256 26.76 -1.80 1.32
N SER A 257 25.58 -1.96 1.93
CA SER A 257 24.92 -3.27 2.05
C SER A 257 24.37 -3.82 0.74
N SER A 258 24.10 -2.97 -0.25
CA SER A 258 23.74 -3.36 -1.61
C SER A 258 24.95 -3.97 -2.35
N ILE A 259 26.11 -3.32 -2.27
CA ILE A 259 27.36 -3.83 -2.86
C ILE A 259 27.74 -5.19 -2.24
N LEU A 260 27.72 -5.27 -0.90
CA LEU A 260 28.12 -6.44 -0.13
C LEU A 260 27.03 -7.51 0.04
N ALA A 261 25.86 -7.33 -0.58
CA ALA A 261 24.74 -8.27 -0.50
C ALA A 261 25.16 -9.69 -0.93
N GLY A 262 24.90 -10.69 -0.08
CA GLY A 262 25.28 -12.08 -0.34
C GLY A 262 26.77 -12.38 -0.13
N ALA A 263 27.51 -11.55 0.62
CA ALA A 263 28.88 -11.90 1.06
C ALA A 263 28.91 -13.04 2.10
N GLY A 264 27.78 -13.31 2.77
CA GLY A 264 27.63 -14.40 3.72
C GLY A 264 28.65 -14.32 4.86
N ALA A 265 29.30 -15.45 5.16
CA ALA A 265 30.31 -15.53 6.22
C ALA A 265 31.56 -14.65 5.98
N ALA A 266 31.81 -14.22 4.74
CA ALA A 266 32.91 -13.30 4.40
C ALA A 266 32.52 -11.81 4.57
N GLY A 267 31.25 -11.51 4.86
CA GLY A 267 30.71 -10.15 5.01
C GLY A 267 31.55 -9.19 5.86
N PRO A 268 32.01 -9.55 7.07
CA PRO A 268 32.83 -8.68 7.92
C PRO A 268 34.14 -8.27 7.25
N GLN A 269 34.87 -9.23 6.68
CA GLN A 269 36.14 -8.96 6.01
C GLN A 269 35.93 -8.18 4.70
N ALA A 270 34.81 -8.38 4.01
CA ALA A 270 34.44 -7.62 2.82
C ALA A 270 34.08 -6.16 3.17
N LEU A 271 33.41 -5.93 4.31
CA LEU A 271 33.14 -4.60 4.84
C LEU A 271 34.43 -3.88 5.23
N GLU A 272 35.31 -4.48 6.03
CA GLU A 272 36.61 -3.90 6.40
C GLU A 272 37.43 -3.46 5.17
N LYS A 273 37.43 -4.26 4.11
CA LYS A 273 38.12 -3.94 2.85
C LYS A 273 37.42 -2.83 2.08
N LEU A 274 36.09 -2.80 2.05
CA LEU A 274 35.33 -1.77 1.34
C LEU A 274 35.48 -0.41 2.02
N LEU A 275 35.41 -0.33 3.35
CA LEU A 275 35.61 0.91 4.11
C LEU A 275 36.97 1.55 3.80
N LYS A 276 38.05 0.75 3.76
CA LYS A 276 39.41 1.20 3.40
C LYS A 276 39.54 1.77 1.97
N VAL A 277 38.63 1.42 1.05
CA VAL A 277 38.58 1.98 -0.30
C VAL A 277 37.76 3.29 -0.34
N LEU A 278 36.79 3.42 0.57
CA LEU A 278 35.96 4.62 0.73
C LEU A 278 36.65 5.76 1.50
N GLU A 279 37.70 5.45 2.27
CA GLU A 279 38.54 6.41 3.01
C GLU A 279 39.38 7.33 2.08
N GLY A 280 39.36 7.14 0.75
CA GLY A 280 40.08 7.98 -0.22
C GLY A 280 39.26 9.19 -0.72
N PRO A 281 39.90 10.33 -1.07
CA PRO A 281 39.22 11.54 -1.53
C PRO A 281 38.44 11.36 -2.84
N ARG A 282 38.71 10.28 -3.60
CA ARG A 282 38.15 10.03 -4.93
C ARG A 282 36.62 10.01 -4.95
N ILE A 283 35.94 9.61 -3.87
CA ILE A 283 34.46 9.64 -3.85
C ILE A 283 33.95 11.09 -3.86
N GLN A 284 34.60 12.01 -3.14
CA GLN A 284 34.23 13.43 -3.15
C GLN A 284 34.48 14.08 -4.52
N GLU A 285 35.57 13.70 -5.19
CA GLU A 285 35.87 14.13 -6.56
C GLU A 285 34.81 13.65 -7.56
N LEU A 286 34.32 12.42 -7.41
CA LEU A 286 33.26 11.86 -8.25
C LEU A 286 31.90 12.54 -8.00
N THR A 287 31.57 12.89 -6.75
CA THR A 287 30.38 13.71 -6.44
C THR A 287 30.43 15.07 -7.15
N LYS A 288 31.60 15.73 -7.20
CA LYS A 288 31.82 16.98 -7.95
C LYS A 288 31.69 16.83 -9.48
N LEU A 289 31.68 15.60 -10.00
CA LEU A 289 31.43 15.27 -11.40
C LEU A 289 29.99 14.78 -11.66
N GLY A 290 29.09 14.92 -10.70
CA GLY A 290 27.71 14.44 -10.80
C GLY A 290 27.55 12.92 -10.67
N ILE A 291 28.56 12.21 -10.15
CA ILE A 291 28.51 10.78 -9.87
C ILE A 291 28.24 10.58 -8.38
N GLN A 292 27.00 10.24 -8.02
CA GLN A 292 26.67 9.90 -6.64
C GLN A 292 27.12 8.47 -6.29
N PHE A 293 27.38 8.21 -5.01
CA PHE A 293 27.68 6.85 -4.55
C PHE A 293 26.50 5.88 -4.71
N SER A 294 25.27 6.39 -4.75
CA SER A 294 24.06 5.64 -5.16
C SER A 294 24.25 4.98 -6.52
N ASN A 295 24.70 5.72 -7.54
CA ASN A 295 25.00 5.21 -8.89
C ASN A 295 26.05 4.09 -8.86
N ILE A 296 27.15 4.29 -8.13
CA ILE A 296 28.24 3.31 -7.96
C ILE A 296 27.70 2.02 -7.32
N SER A 297 26.91 2.15 -6.26
CA SER A 297 26.32 1.01 -5.54
C SER A 297 25.25 0.26 -6.34
N SER A 298 24.53 0.94 -7.25
CA SER A 298 23.61 0.31 -8.21
C SER A 298 24.36 -0.60 -9.18
N ILE A 299 25.45 -0.11 -9.78
CA ILE A 299 26.31 -0.89 -10.69
C ILE A 299 26.89 -2.10 -9.97
N LEU A 300 27.42 -1.90 -8.76
CA LEU A 300 28.13 -2.91 -7.97
C LEU A 300 27.22 -3.76 -7.06
N ALA A 301 25.90 -3.61 -7.15
CA ALA A 301 24.94 -4.34 -6.33
C ALA A 301 25.14 -5.86 -6.45
N ARG A 302 25.16 -6.56 -5.30
CA ARG A 302 25.44 -8.01 -5.19
C ARG A 302 26.82 -8.43 -5.72
N ALA A 303 27.83 -7.55 -5.65
CA ALA A 303 29.23 -7.96 -5.77
C ALA A 303 29.70 -8.84 -4.59
N GLY A 304 29.00 -8.79 -3.46
CA GLY A 304 29.22 -9.66 -2.30
C GLY A 304 30.64 -9.53 -1.75
N ALA A 305 31.29 -10.66 -1.49
CA ALA A 305 32.65 -10.70 -0.95
C ALA A 305 33.71 -10.07 -1.89
N ALA A 306 33.42 -9.87 -3.18
CA ALA A 306 34.29 -9.19 -4.14
C ALA A 306 34.08 -7.66 -4.19
N GLY A 307 33.16 -7.10 -3.39
CA GLY A 307 32.73 -5.71 -3.47
C GLY A 307 33.86 -4.66 -3.43
N SER A 308 34.86 -4.81 -2.56
CA SER A 308 35.98 -3.87 -2.49
C SER A 308 36.82 -3.86 -3.76
N GLN A 309 37.18 -5.04 -4.28
CA GLN A 309 37.94 -5.18 -5.52
C GLN A 309 37.14 -4.71 -6.75
N ALA A 310 35.81 -4.86 -6.71
CA ALA A 310 34.93 -4.36 -7.76
C ALA A 310 34.86 -2.83 -7.73
N LEU A 311 34.81 -2.21 -6.54
CA LEU A 311 34.89 -0.76 -6.35
C LEU A 311 36.24 -0.20 -6.79
N GLU A 312 37.37 -0.75 -6.33
CA GLU A 312 38.72 -0.34 -6.75
C GLU A 312 38.87 -0.32 -8.28
N LYS A 313 38.33 -1.33 -8.98
CA LYS A 313 38.37 -1.41 -10.44
C LYS A 313 37.40 -0.42 -11.10
N LEU A 314 36.23 -0.16 -10.50
CA LEU A 314 35.26 0.80 -11.04
C LEU A 314 35.82 2.24 -10.93
N LEU A 315 36.38 2.60 -9.77
CA LEU A 315 36.99 3.91 -9.54
C LEU A 315 38.11 4.20 -10.56
N LYS A 316 38.91 3.19 -10.91
CA LYS A 316 39.96 3.28 -11.95
C LYS A 316 39.40 3.45 -13.37
N VAL A 317 38.24 2.89 -13.68
CA VAL A 317 37.56 3.14 -14.97
C VAL A 317 36.93 4.54 -15.00
N LEU A 318 36.67 5.13 -13.84
CA LEU A 318 36.22 6.52 -13.67
C LEU A 318 37.39 7.53 -13.59
N GLU A 319 38.64 7.12 -13.83
CA GLU A 319 39.80 8.01 -13.95
C GLU A 319 39.93 8.56 -15.39
N GLY A 320 39.42 9.77 -15.64
CA GLY A 320 39.66 10.51 -16.88
C GLY A 320 38.54 11.49 -17.27
N PRO A 321 38.74 12.28 -18.36
CA PRO A 321 37.77 13.27 -18.82
C PRO A 321 36.52 12.67 -19.49
N ARG A 322 36.53 11.37 -19.83
CA ARG A 322 35.47 10.71 -20.62
C ARG A 322 34.06 10.93 -20.07
N ILE A 323 33.87 10.95 -18.74
CA ILE A 323 32.54 11.21 -18.16
C ILE A 323 32.12 12.66 -18.39
N GLN A 324 33.02 13.64 -18.29
CA GLN A 324 32.72 15.05 -18.58
C GLN A 324 32.38 15.25 -20.07
N GLU A 325 33.04 14.50 -20.96
CA GLU A 325 32.74 14.49 -22.40
C GLU A 325 31.34 13.91 -22.67
N LEU A 326 30.98 12.80 -22.01
CA LEU A 326 29.64 12.22 -22.11
C LEU A 326 28.55 13.14 -21.54
N THR A 327 28.81 13.83 -20.41
CA THR A 327 27.88 14.84 -19.88
C THR A 327 27.63 15.98 -20.89
N LYS A 328 28.66 16.43 -21.63
CA LYS A 328 28.51 17.41 -22.73
C LYS A 328 27.68 16.89 -23.91
N LEU A 329 27.49 15.58 -24.04
CA LEU A 329 26.59 14.95 -25.01
C LEU A 329 25.17 14.68 -24.44
N GLY A 330 24.86 15.18 -23.25
CA GLY A 330 23.59 14.94 -22.54
C GLY A 330 23.52 13.58 -21.84
N ILE A 331 24.64 12.85 -21.75
CA ILE A 331 24.70 11.50 -21.17
C ILE A 331 25.14 11.60 -19.70
N GLN A 332 24.17 11.86 -18.82
CA GLN A 332 24.38 11.80 -17.37
C GLN A 332 24.83 10.41 -16.90
N PHE A 333 25.63 10.35 -15.81
CA PHE A 333 26.06 9.07 -15.24
C PHE A 333 24.92 8.26 -14.60
N SER A 334 23.81 8.91 -14.22
CA SER A 334 22.55 8.27 -13.84
C SER A 334 22.12 7.21 -14.88
N ASN A 335 22.08 7.61 -16.16
CA ASN A 335 21.74 6.75 -17.30
C ASN A 335 22.74 5.60 -17.52
N ILE A 336 24.02 5.82 -17.26
CA ILE A 336 25.05 4.78 -17.32
C ILE A 336 24.81 3.76 -16.18
N SER A 337 24.48 4.24 -14.98
CA SER A 337 24.26 3.40 -13.81
C SER A 337 22.94 2.62 -13.82
N SER A 338 21.90 3.09 -14.51
CA SER A 338 20.65 2.34 -14.69
C SER A 338 20.83 1.18 -15.68
N ILE A 339 21.51 1.40 -16.81
CA ILE A 339 21.88 0.35 -17.77
C ILE A 339 22.70 -0.75 -17.08
N LEU A 340 23.68 -0.36 -16.27
CA LEU A 340 24.62 -1.27 -15.61
C LEU A 340 24.17 -1.75 -14.22
N ALA A 341 22.96 -1.41 -13.78
CA ALA A 341 22.42 -1.80 -12.48
C ALA A 341 22.46 -3.33 -12.28
N GLY A 342 22.99 -3.78 -11.14
CA GLY A 342 23.13 -5.20 -10.82
C GLY A 342 24.24 -5.94 -11.60
N ALA A 343 25.19 -5.25 -12.23
CA ALA A 343 26.37 -5.87 -12.83
C ALA A 343 27.34 -6.49 -11.78
N GLY A 344 27.24 -6.08 -10.52
CA GLY A 344 27.97 -6.65 -9.39
C GLY A 344 29.49 -6.61 -9.60
N ALA A 345 30.16 -7.73 -9.34
CA ALA A 345 31.61 -7.84 -9.48
C ALA A 345 32.13 -7.62 -10.92
N ALA A 346 31.26 -7.72 -11.94
CA ALA A 346 31.61 -7.44 -13.34
C ALA A 346 31.42 -5.96 -13.73
N GLY A 347 30.89 -5.12 -12.85
CA GLY A 347 30.49 -3.73 -13.15
C GLY A 347 31.58 -2.85 -13.75
N SER A 348 32.84 -3.01 -13.32
CA SER A 348 33.99 -2.26 -13.90
C SER A 348 34.27 -2.64 -15.36
N GLN A 349 34.28 -3.93 -15.68
CA GLN A 349 34.45 -4.39 -17.06
C GLN A 349 33.23 -4.05 -17.94
N ALA A 350 32.03 -4.02 -17.35
CA ALA A 350 30.82 -3.62 -18.06
C ALA A 350 30.83 -2.11 -18.36
N LEU A 351 31.26 -1.26 -17.41
CA LEU A 351 31.46 0.17 -17.62
C LEU A 351 32.50 0.45 -18.70
N GLU A 352 33.68 -0.17 -18.61
CA GLU A 352 34.78 0.03 -19.58
C GLU A 352 34.34 -0.32 -21.02
N LYS A 353 33.49 -1.34 -21.18
CA LYS A 353 32.88 -1.70 -22.46
C LYS A 353 31.79 -0.70 -22.88
N LEU A 354 30.93 -0.26 -21.95
CA LEU A 354 29.85 0.68 -22.28
C LEU A 354 30.39 2.03 -22.77
N LEU A 355 31.42 2.57 -22.10
CA LEU A 355 32.07 3.83 -22.50
C LEU A 355 32.58 3.77 -23.95
N LYS A 356 33.23 2.65 -24.34
CA LYS A 356 33.71 2.43 -25.72
C LYS A 356 32.59 2.36 -26.78
N VAL A 357 31.36 2.01 -26.38
CA VAL A 357 30.18 2.05 -27.27
C VAL A 357 29.61 3.48 -27.38
N LEU A 358 29.74 4.28 -26.32
CA LEU A 358 29.29 5.68 -26.26
C LEU A 358 30.26 6.67 -26.93
N GLU A 359 31.52 6.28 -27.14
CA GLU A 359 32.55 7.06 -27.87
C GLU A 359 32.26 7.24 -29.38
N GLY A 360 31.19 6.63 -29.92
CA GLY A 360 30.78 6.75 -31.33
C GLY A 360 29.80 7.91 -31.61
N PRO A 361 29.83 8.51 -32.82
CA PRO A 361 28.98 9.67 -33.18
C PRO A 361 27.47 9.37 -33.17
N ARG A 362 27.10 8.09 -33.20
CA ARG A 362 25.72 7.56 -33.29
C ARG A 362 24.76 8.16 -32.26
N ILE A 363 25.21 8.45 -31.04
CA ILE A 363 24.33 9.04 -30.03
C ILE A 363 23.92 10.48 -30.42
N GLN A 364 24.85 11.27 -31.00
CA GLN A 364 24.54 12.61 -31.49
C GLN A 364 23.58 12.60 -32.68
N GLU A 365 23.66 11.57 -33.53
CA GLU A 365 22.75 11.36 -34.66
C GLU A 365 21.34 11.00 -34.17
N LEU A 366 21.23 10.14 -33.17
CA LEU A 366 19.95 9.79 -32.53
C LEU A 366 19.31 10.99 -31.81
N THR A 367 20.09 11.80 -31.10
CA THR A 367 19.58 13.05 -30.48
C THR A 367 18.98 14.01 -31.52
N LYS A 368 19.58 14.12 -32.73
CA LYS A 368 19.02 14.91 -33.85
C LYS A 368 17.72 14.34 -34.41
N LEU A 369 17.42 13.07 -34.16
CA LEU A 369 16.15 12.41 -34.50
C LEU A 369 15.12 12.46 -33.34
N GLY A 370 15.40 13.22 -32.27
CA GLY A 370 14.54 13.32 -31.09
C GLY A 370 14.61 12.13 -30.13
N ILE A 371 15.61 11.25 -30.28
CA ILE A 371 15.82 10.07 -29.44
C ILE A 371 16.85 10.44 -28.37
N GLN A 372 16.41 10.69 -27.15
CA GLN A 372 17.30 11.03 -26.04
C GLN A 372 17.96 9.78 -25.45
N PHE A 373 19.15 9.95 -24.85
CA PHE A 373 19.83 8.83 -24.18
C PHE A 373 19.07 8.34 -22.93
N SER A 374 18.20 9.17 -22.33
CA SER A 374 17.23 8.78 -21.30
C SER A 374 16.22 7.73 -21.79
N ASN A 375 15.77 7.82 -23.05
CA ASN A 375 14.91 6.80 -23.65
C ASN A 375 15.66 5.46 -23.82
N ILE A 376 16.92 5.53 -24.25
CA ILE A 376 17.82 4.38 -24.42
C ILE A 376 18.13 3.71 -23.07
N SER A 377 18.44 4.50 -22.04
CA SER A 377 18.76 3.99 -20.70
C SER A 377 17.52 3.41 -20.01
N GLY A 378 16.32 3.98 -20.22
CA GLY A 378 15.05 3.42 -19.76
C GLY A 378 14.78 2.03 -20.34
N ILE A 379 14.91 1.86 -21.67
CA ILE A 379 14.76 0.56 -22.33
C ILE A 379 15.75 -0.47 -21.76
N LEU A 380 17.01 -0.06 -21.58
CA LEU A 380 18.11 -0.92 -21.16
C LEU A 380 18.31 -1.00 -19.64
N ASN A 381 17.42 -0.40 -18.84
CA ASN A 381 17.51 -0.35 -17.39
C ASN A 381 17.55 -1.76 -16.79
N GLY A 382 18.53 -2.03 -15.92
CA GLY A 382 18.75 -3.36 -15.33
C GLY A 382 19.39 -4.39 -16.26
N ALA A 383 19.99 -4.00 -17.40
CA ALA A 383 20.75 -4.91 -18.26
C ALA A 383 22.05 -5.43 -17.60
N GLY A 384 22.56 -4.74 -16.57
CA GLY A 384 23.72 -5.15 -15.77
C GLY A 384 24.96 -5.39 -16.63
N ALA A 385 25.64 -6.51 -16.40
CA ALA A 385 26.85 -6.87 -17.13
C ALA A 385 26.64 -7.08 -18.66
N ALA A 386 25.40 -7.27 -19.11
CA ALA A 386 25.06 -7.38 -20.54
C ALA A 386 24.76 -6.02 -21.20
N GLY A 387 24.67 -4.94 -20.43
CA GLY A 387 24.36 -3.57 -20.90
C GLY A 387 25.11 -3.11 -22.15
N PRO A 388 26.44 -3.30 -22.27
CA PRO A 388 27.18 -2.89 -23.47
C PRO A 388 26.72 -3.62 -24.74
N GLN A 389 26.54 -4.94 -24.66
CA GLN A 389 26.08 -5.76 -25.79
C GLN A 389 24.61 -5.50 -26.12
N ALA A 390 23.80 -5.10 -25.14
CA ALA A 390 22.43 -4.69 -25.36
C ALA A 390 22.38 -3.30 -26.04
N LEU A 391 23.24 -2.36 -25.65
CA LEU A 391 23.35 -1.05 -26.30
C LEU A 391 23.82 -1.18 -27.76
N GLU A 392 24.89 -1.93 -28.03
CA GLU A 392 25.37 -2.18 -29.41
C GLU A 392 24.27 -2.72 -30.33
N LYS A 393 23.39 -3.58 -29.80
CA LYS A 393 22.25 -4.13 -30.54
C LYS A 393 21.13 -3.12 -30.68
N LEU A 394 20.77 -2.39 -29.62
CA LEU A 394 19.69 -1.40 -29.66
C LEU A 394 20.01 -0.30 -30.68
N LEU A 395 21.26 0.20 -30.70
CA LEU A 395 21.69 1.22 -31.67
C LEU A 395 21.51 0.74 -33.12
N LYS A 396 21.77 -0.54 -33.41
CA LYS A 396 21.54 -1.14 -34.74
C LYS A 396 20.06 -1.26 -35.12
N VAL A 397 19.17 -1.40 -34.15
CA VAL A 397 17.71 -1.38 -34.38
C VAL A 397 17.21 0.06 -34.60
N LEU A 398 17.82 1.04 -33.91
CA LEU A 398 17.51 2.46 -34.05
C LEU A 398 18.01 3.09 -35.37
N GLU A 399 18.93 2.44 -36.09
CA GLU A 399 19.29 2.77 -37.47
C GLU A 399 18.15 2.55 -38.49
N SER A 400 17.02 1.95 -38.09
CA SER A 400 15.87 1.70 -38.97
C SER A 400 15.10 2.98 -39.35
N SER A 401 14.85 3.17 -40.65
CA SER A 401 13.96 4.22 -41.18
C SER A 401 12.56 4.18 -40.55
N ARG A 402 12.13 3.00 -40.08
CA ARG A 402 10.82 2.78 -39.45
C ARG A 402 10.60 3.70 -38.25
N ILE A 403 11.64 4.06 -37.51
CA ILE A 403 11.52 5.01 -36.38
C ILE A 403 11.08 6.40 -36.90
N GLN A 404 11.66 6.87 -38.02
CA GLN A 404 11.32 8.16 -38.62
C GLN A 404 9.93 8.15 -39.27
N GLU A 405 9.49 7.01 -39.80
CA GLU A 405 8.11 6.81 -40.30
C GLU A 405 7.09 6.87 -39.17
N LEU A 406 7.36 6.23 -38.04
CA LEU A 406 6.49 6.23 -36.86
C LEU A 406 6.33 7.64 -36.27
N THR A 407 7.40 8.43 -36.19
CA THR A 407 7.32 9.85 -35.80
C THR A 407 6.40 10.66 -36.72
N LYS A 408 6.43 10.40 -38.05
CA LYS A 408 5.51 11.05 -39.02
C LYS A 408 4.05 10.60 -38.85
N LEU A 409 3.80 9.44 -38.22
CA LEU A 409 2.47 8.95 -37.84
C LEU A 409 2.05 9.39 -36.43
N GLY A 410 2.78 10.33 -35.80
CA GLY A 410 2.50 10.83 -34.45
C GLY A 410 2.94 9.90 -33.30
N ILE A 411 3.66 8.82 -33.61
CA ILE A 411 4.18 7.87 -32.61
C ILE A 411 5.60 8.28 -32.26
N GLN A 412 5.77 8.99 -31.13
CA GLN A 412 7.09 9.44 -30.69
C GLN A 412 7.91 8.28 -30.09
N PHE A 413 9.24 8.39 -30.14
CA PHE A 413 10.12 7.41 -29.51
C PHE A 413 10.01 7.40 -27.98
N SER A 414 9.59 8.51 -27.36
CA SER A 414 9.22 8.59 -25.94
C SER A 414 8.18 7.51 -25.58
N ASN A 415 7.08 7.43 -26.33
CA ASN A 415 6.02 6.43 -26.16
C ASN A 415 6.55 4.99 -26.30
N ILE A 416 7.37 4.73 -27.32
CA ILE A 416 8.01 3.43 -27.55
C ILE A 416 8.91 3.06 -26.37
N SER A 417 9.71 4.00 -25.87
CA SER A 417 10.62 3.77 -24.74
C SER A 417 9.90 3.57 -23.41
N GLY A 418 8.73 4.20 -23.21
CA GLY A 418 7.87 3.98 -22.03
C GLY A 418 7.32 2.56 -21.98
N ILE A 419 6.76 2.07 -23.11
CA ILE A 419 6.29 0.67 -23.23
C ILE A 419 7.40 -0.32 -22.89
N LEU A 420 8.62 -0.06 -23.38
CA LEU A 420 9.78 -0.94 -23.25
C LEU A 420 10.67 -0.64 -22.02
N ASN A 421 10.25 0.27 -21.14
CA ASN A 421 11.03 0.67 -19.96
C ASN A 421 11.26 -0.54 -19.03
N GLY A 422 12.51 -0.78 -18.64
CA GLY A 422 12.91 -1.94 -17.85
C GLY A 422 12.98 -3.26 -18.64
N ALA A 423 13.05 -3.24 -19.98
CA ALA A 423 13.32 -4.44 -20.78
C ALA A 423 14.76 -4.98 -20.62
N GLY A 424 15.68 -4.15 -20.14
CA GLY A 424 17.05 -4.51 -19.81
C GLY A 424 17.80 -5.13 -21.00
N ALA A 425 18.46 -6.26 -20.76
CA ALA A 425 19.23 -6.98 -21.79
C ALA A 425 18.39 -7.54 -22.95
N ALA A 426 17.05 -7.57 -22.82
CA ALA A 426 16.11 -7.98 -23.87
C ALA A 426 15.51 -6.78 -24.66
N GLY A 427 15.86 -5.54 -24.29
CA GLY A 427 15.40 -4.31 -24.93
C GLY A 427 15.52 -4.29 -26.46
N PRO A 428 16.63 -4.71 -27.09
CA PRO A 428 16.78 -4.73 -28.55
C PRO A 428 15.75 -5.63 -29.24
N GLN A 429 15.59 -6.87 -28.77
CA GLN A 429 14.65 -7.84 -29.33
C GLN A 429 13.19 -7.46 -29.01
N ALA A 430 12.96 -6.73 -27.91
CA ALA A 430 11.66 -6.16 -27.60
C ALA A 430 11.31 -5.00 -28.56
N LEU A 431 12.28 -4.13 -28.89
CA LEU A 431 12.09 -3.07 -29.88
C LEU A 431 11.83 -3.64 -31.29
N GLU A 432 12.62 -4.60 -31.76
CA GLU A 432 12.40 -5.29 -33.05
C GLU A 432 11.00 -5.89 -33.18
N LYS A 433 10.46 -6.42 -32.09
CA LYS A 433 9.08 -6.94 -32.03
C LYS A 433 8.05 -5.82 -31.98
N LEU A 434 8.28 -4.78 -31.17
CA LEU A 434 7.34 -3.66 -31.04
C LEU A 434 7.15 -2.95 -32.38
N LEU A 435 8.23 -2.68 -33.12
CA LEU A 435 8.16 -2.01 -34.43
C LEU A 435 7.26 -2.75 -35.44
N LYS A 436 7.25 -4.09 -35.41
CA LYS A 436 6.37 -4.93 -36.22
C LYS A 436 4.91 -4.88 -35.77
N VAL A 437 4.65 -4.84 -34.46
CA VAL A 437 3.27 -4.61 -33.95
C VAL A 437 2.78 -3.21 -34.32
N LEU A 438 3.68 -2.22 -34.40
CA LEU A 438 3.42 -0.86 -34.88
C LEU A 438 3.24 -0.75 -36.42
N GLU A 439 3.23 -1.85 -37.16
CA GLU A 439 2.79 -1.92 -38.57
C GLU A 439 1.29 -2.26 -38.70
N SER A 440 0.61 -2.61 -37.60
CA SER A 440 -0.82 -2.98 -37.60
C SER A 440 -1.74 -1.83 -38.04
N SER A 441 -2.62 -2.11 -39.01
CA SER A 441 -3.67 -1.16 -39.46
C SER A 441 -4.56 -0.70 -38.31
N ARG A 442 -4.73 -1.53 -37.28
CA ARG A 442 -5.59 -1.26 -36.12
C ARG A 442 -5.18 0.02 -35.38
N ILE A 443 -3.90 0.37 -35.38
CA ILE A 443 -3.41 1.61 -34.77
C ILE A 443 -3.87 2.84 -35.57
N GLN A 444 -3.88 2.75 -36.91
CA GLN A 444 -4.40 3.80 -37.78
C GLN A 444 -5.93 3.92 -37.69
N GLU A 445 -6.64 2.80 -37.53
CA GLU A 445 -8.09 2.77 -37.28
C GLU A 445 -8.44 3.44 -35.95
N LEU A 446 -7.74 3.09 -34.86
CA LEU A 446 -7.92 3.74 -33.55
C LEU A 446 -7.60 5.25 -33.62
N THR A 447 -6.54 5.64 -34.33
CA THR A 447 -6.19 7.05 -34.53
C THR A 447 -7.29 7.82 -35.30
N LYS A 448 -7.92 7.20 -36.31
CA LYS A 448 -9.08 7.77 -37.02
C LYS A 448 -10.33 7.90 -36.14
N LEU A 449 -10.42 7.12 -35.06
CA LEU A 449 -11.47 7.21 -34.02
C LEU A 449 -11.07 8.16 -32.87
N GLY A 450 -10.06 9.02 -33.06
CA GLY A 450 -9.57 9.96 -32.06
C GLY A 450 -8.68 9.35 -30.97
N ILE A 451 -8.44 8.05 -30.98
CA ILE A 451 -7.61 7.35 -29.99
C ILE A 451 -6.14 7.48 -30.41
N GLN A 452 -5.47 8.48 -29.83
CA GLN A 452 -4.03 8.68 -30.02
C GLN A 452 -3.20 7.52 -29.43
N PHE A 453 -2.07 7.21 -30.05
CA PHE A 453 -1.14 6.19 -29.56
C PHE A 453 -0.50 6.55 -28.20
N SER A 454 -0.41 7.84 -27.86
CA SER A 454 0.00 8.34 -26.54
C SER A 454 -0.77 7.64 -25.41
N ASN A 455 -2.10 7.64 -25.50
CA ASN A 455 -3.01 6.99 -24.56
C ASN A 455 -2.75 5.47 -24.43
N ILE A 456 -2.58 4.78 -25.57
CA ILE A 456 -2.25 3.34 -25.62
C ILE A 456 -0.88 3.06 -24.98
N SER A 457 0.12 3.92 -25.21
CA SER A 457 1.46 3.79 -24.62
C SER A 457 1.47 4.05 -23.11
N HIS A 458 0.59 4.93 -22.62
CA HIS A 458 0.47 5.26 -21.20
C HIS A 458 -0.13 4.07 -20.40
N ILE A 459 -1.15 3.43 -20.97
CA ILE A 459 -1.67 2.14 -20.50
C ILE A 459 -0.55 1.08 -20.35
N LEU A 460 0.34 1.00 -21.33
CA LEU A 460 1.38 -0.03 -21.46
C LEU A 460 2.74 0.35 -20.82
N ASN A 461 2.84 1.51 -20.17
CA ASN A 461 4.10 2.04 -19.64
C ASN A 461 4.73 1.08 -18.60
N GLY A 462 6.02 0.76 -18.76
CA GLY A 462 6.74 -0.19 -17.90
C GLY A 462 6.36 -1.66 -18.09
N ALA A 463 5.78 -2.04 -19.23
CA ALA A 463 5.60 -3.45 -19.61
C ALA A 463 6.93 -4.14 -20.02
N GLY A 464 7.97 -3.37 -20.33
CA GLY A 464 9.33 -3.86 -20.58
C GLY A 464 9.39 -4.84 -21.74
N ALA A 465 10.09 -5.96 -21.54
CA ALA A 465 10.26 -6.99 -22.57
C ALA A 465 8.94 -7.68 -23.00
N ALA A 466 7.87 -7.56 -22.21
CA ALA A 466 6.52 -8.05 -22.55
C ALA A 466 5.69 -7.03 -23.36
N GLY A 467 6.12 -5.77 -23.43
CA GLY A 467 5.43 -4.67 -24.11
C GLY A 467 4.91 -4.95 -25.52
N PRO A 468 5.66 -5.63 -26.43
CA PRO A 468 5.17 -5.97 -27.76
C PRO A 468 3.94 -6.88 -27.74
N GLN A 469 3.97 -7.93 -26.89
CA GLN A 469 2.87 -8.89 -26.76
C GLN A 469 1.68 -8.28 -26.02
N ALA A 470 1.94 -7.37 -25.07
CA ALA A 470 0.91 -6.60 -24.38
C ALA A 470 0.18 -5.64 -25.35
N LEU A 471 0.91 -4.96 -26.24
CA LEU A 471 0.30 -4.13 -27.29
C LEU A 471 -0.50 -4.96 -28.29
N GLU A 472 0.06 -6.07 -28.79
CA GLU A 472 -0.60 -6.95 -29.76
C GLU A 472 -1.96 -7.46 -29.22
N LYS A 473 -1.98 -7.97 -27.98
CA LYS A 473 -3.20 -8.36 -27.28
C LYS A 473 -4.14 -7.17 -27.02
N LEU A 474 -3.62 -6.02 -26.60
CA LEU A 474 -4.46 -4.84 -26.33
C LEU A 474 -5.18 -4.34 -27.60
N LEU A 475 -4.51 -4.39 -28.76
CA LEU A 475 -5.12 -4.07 -30.06
C LEU A 475 -6.19 -5.09 -30.49
N GLN A 476 -6.08 -6.35 -30.05
CA GLN A 476 -7.11 -7.38 -30.26
C GLN A 476 -8.30 -7.21 -29.32
N ILE A 477 -8.07 -6.83 -28.06
CA ILE A 477 -9.12 -6.62 -27.04
C ILE A 477 -9.89 -5.31 -27.30
N LEU A 478 -9.22 -4.26 -27.79
CA LEU A 478 -9.85 -3.01 -28.22
C LEU A 478 -10.46 -3.15 -29.63
N ASP A 479 -11.41 -4.10 -29.75
CA ASP A 479 -12.18 -4.37 -30.97
C ASP A 479 -13.32 -3.36 -31.16
N LYS A 480 -14.25 -3.63 -32.10
CA LYS A 480 -15.44 -2.77 -32.28
C LYS A 480 -16.41 -2.87 -31.10
N LYS A 481 -16.59 -4.05 -30.48
CA LYS A 481 -17.49 -4.25 -29.34
C LYS A 481 -17.00 -3.50 -28.10
N ALA A 482 -15.71 -3.56 -27.79
CA ALA A 482 -15.10 -2.84 -26.68
C ALA A 482 -15.29 -1.32 -26.81
N LEU A 483 -15.06 -0.75 -28.00
CA LEU A 483 -15.27 0.67 -28.24
C LEU A 483 -16.75 1.07 -28.16
N MET A 484 -17.68 0.23 -28.66
CA MET A 484 -19.12 0.45 -28.49
C MET A 484 -19.56 0.38 -27.02
N LEU A 485 -18.93 -0.44 -26.17
CA LEU A 485 -19.18 -0.47 -24.73
C LEU A 485 -18.72 0.83 -24.05
N LEU A 486 -17.51 1.30 -24.36
CA LEU A 486 -17.03 2.58 -23.84
C LEU A 486 -17.96 3.73 -24.26
N GLN A 487 -18.39 3.77 -25.53
CA GLN A 487 -19.34 4.76 -26.03
C GLN A 487 -20.73 4.65 -25.36
N LYS A 488 -21.25 3.44 -25.12
CA LYS A 488 -22.56 3.21 -24.45
C LYS A 488 -22.62 3.80 -23.03
N TYR A 489 -21.49 3.80 -22.33
CA TYR A 489 -21.36 4.36 -20.98
C TYR A 489 -20.62 5.71 -20.97
N GLU A 490 -20.51 6.40 -22.13
CA GLU A 490 -19.87 7.71 -22.29
C GLU A 490 -18.42 7.81 -21.77
N ILE A 491 -17.72 6.68 -21.68
CA ILE A 491 -16.38 6.57 -21.10
C ILE A 491 -15.37 7.19 -22.08
N LYS A 492 -14.91 8.41 -21.76
CA LYS A 492 -13.77 9.04 -22.44
C LYS A 492 -12.57 8.10 -22.41
N PHE A 493 -12.00 7.79 -23.57
CA PHE A 493 -10.91 6.80 -23.69
C PHE A 493 -9.66 7.21 -22.90
N SER A 494 -9.40 8.52 -22.75
CA SER A 494 -8.38 9.08 -21.86
C SER A 494 -8.52 8.59 -20.42
N ASN A 495 -9.75 8.59 -19.89
CA ASN A 495 -10.04 8.26 -18.50
C ASN A 495 -9.83 6.76 -18.27
N PHE A 496 -10.33 5.94 -19.20
CA PHE A 496 -10.06 4.51 -19.26
C PHE A 496 -8.56 4.21 -19.24
N CYS A 497 -7.76 4.97 -20.00
CA CYS A 497 -6.30 4.86 -19.99
C CYS A 497 -5.65 5.24 -18.66
N THR A 498 -6.07 6.35 -18.05
CA THR A 498 -5.46 6.86 -16.80
C THR A 498 -5.78 5.95 -15.60
N ILE A 499 -7.00 5.43 -15.51
CA ILE A 499 -7.42 4.50 -14.45
C ILE A 499 -6.74 3.12 -14.59
N LEU A 500 -6.52 2.64 -15.83
CA LEU A 500 -5.84 1.37 -16.10
C LEU A 500 -4.30 1.48 -16.22
N SER A 501 -3.75 2.69 -16.20
CA SER A 501 -2.30 2.91 -16.17
C SER A 501 -1.66 2.20 -14.97
N SER A 502 -0.37 1.88 -15.07
CA SER A 502 0.39 1.10 -14.08
C SER A 502 0.07 -0.41 -13.97
N ALA A 503 -0.87 -0.97 -14.75
CA ALA A 503 -1.06 -2.43 -14.82
C ALA A 503 0.11 -3.19 -15.51
N ARG A 504 0.97 -2.49 -16.25
CA ARG A 504 2.20 -3.02 -16.92
C ARG A 504 1.90 -4.29 -17.73
N ALA A 505 2.61 -5.39 -17.49
CA ALA A 505 2.44 -6.64 -18.25
C ALA A 505 1.11 -7.36 -17.99
N LYS A 506 0.37 -7.05 -16.91
CA LYS A 506 -0.95 -7.64 -16.61
C LYS A 506 -2.12 -6.92 -17.28
N ILE A 507 -1.87 -5.77 -17.88
CA ILE A 507 -2.89 -4.88 -18.44
C ILE A 507 -3.95 -5.56 -19.30
N THR A 508 -3.57 -6.55 -20.11
CA THR A 508 -4.51 -7.24 -21.01
C THR A 508 -5.55 -8.07 -20.25
N GLU A 509 -5.16 -8.60 -19.08
CA GLU A 509 -6.07 -9.30 -18.17
C GLU A 509 -7.06 -8.27 -17.59
N THR A 510 -6.55 -7.19 -16.99
CA THR A 510 -7.36 -6.15 -16.36
C THR A 510 -8.30 -5.42 -17.34
N VAL A 511 -7.85 -5.09 -18.55
CA VAL A 511 -8.68 -4.47 -19.60
C VAL A 511 -9.84 -5.39 -19.98
N GLN A 512 -9.57 -6.68 -20.19
CA GLN A 512 -10.61 -7.65 -20.52
C GLN A 512 -11.61 -7.80 -19.37
N GLU A 513 -11.12 -8.00 -18.15
CA GLU A 513 -11.94 -8.12 -16.94
C GLU A 513 -12.84 -6.89 -16.69
N VAL A 514 -12.37 -5.68 -17.02
CA VAL A 514 -13.14 -4.44 -16.92
C VAL A 514 -14.18 -4.34 -18.04
N LEU A 515 -13.86 -4.77 -19.26
CA LEU A 515 -14.83 -4.84 -20.38
C LEU A 515 -15.92 -5.90 -20.13
N GLU A 516 -15.61 -6.97 -19.40
CA GLU A 516 -16.58 -7.95 -18.92
C GLU A 516 -17.55 -7.33 -17.89
N ILE A 517 -17.05 -6.54 -16.91
CA ILE A 517 -17.90 -5.78 -15.97
C ILE A 517 -18.78 -4.76 -16.71
N LEU A 518 -18.24 -4.05 -17.70
CA LEU A 518 -19.00 -3.10 -18.52
C LEU A 518 -20.08 -3.81 -19.36
N SER A 519 -19.80 -5.03 -19.86
CA SER A 519 -20.75 -5.84 -20.64
C SER A 519 -21.95 -6.35 -19.83
N ASP A 520 -21.77 -6.59 -18.52
CA ASP A 520 -22.77 -7.14 -17.62
C ASP A 520 -24.00 -6.22 -17.49
N GLN A 521 -25.17 -6.61 -17.99
CA GLN A 521 -26.35 -5.75 -17.99
C GLN A 521 -26.98 -5.59 -16.60
N GLN A 522 -26.69 -6.48 -15.64
CA GLN A 522 -27.27 -6.48 -14.29
C GLN A 522 -26.57 -5.52 -13.31
N LYS A 523 -25.81 -4.54 -13.80
CA LYS A 523 -25.01 -3.62 -12.97
C LYS A 523 -25.24 -2.16 -13.34
N ASN A 524 -25.47 -1.36 -12.29
CA ASN A 524 -25.83 0.07 -12.30
C ASN A 524 -25.17 0.85 -13.46
N LYS A 525 -26.01 1.35 -14.39
CA LYS A 525 -25.61 2.09 -15.60
C LYS A 525 -24.90 3.40 -15.26
N ILE A 526 -25.36 4.10 -14.22
CA ILE A 526 -24.84 5.40 -13.79
C ILE A 526 -23.48 5.18 -13.09
N GLY A 527 -23.40 4.23 -12.16
CA GLY A 527 -22.14 3.87 -11.48
C GLY A 527 -21.03 3.47 -12.46
N LYS A 528 -21.36 2.79 -13.56
CA LYS A 528 -20.39 2.46 -14.63
C LYS A 528 -19.80 3.70 -15.31
N LYS A 529 -20.59 4.75 -15.50
CA LYS A 529 -20.15 6.03 -16.08
C LYS A 529 -19.33 6.82 -15.04
N GLN A 530 -19.89 6.99 -13.83
CA GLN A 530 -19.28 7.72 -12.71
C GLN A 530 -17.89 7.18 -12.32
N PHE A 531 -17.69 5.86 -12.31
CA PHE A 531 -16.39 5.27 -11.99
C PHE A 531 -15.27 5.75 -12.93
N PHE A 532 -15.58 5.92 -14.23
CA PHE A 532 -14.62 6.44 -15.21
C PHE A 532 -14.66 7.97 -15.36
N GLN A 533 -15.61 8.68 -14.75
CA GLN A 533 -15.52 10.14 -14.55
C GLN A 533 -14.60 10.50 -13.38
N ASN A 534 -14.63 9.71 -12.29
CA ASN A 534 -13.84 9.88 -11.07
C ASN A 534 -12.35 9.53 -11.26
N ILE A 535 -11.67 10.20 -12.20
CA ILE A 535 -10.25 9.94 -12.51
C ILE A 535 -9.38 10.13 -11.26
N ALA A 536 -9.59 11.21 -10.48
CA ALA A 536 -8.77 11.50 -9.30
C ALA A 536 -8.75 10.33 -8.29
N LYS A 537 -9.93 9.77 -8.00
CA LYS A 537 -10.11 8.67 -7.04
C LYS A 537 -9.56 7.32 -7.51
N PHE A 538 -9.46 7.10 -8.83
CA PHE A 538 -9.14 5.77 -9.40
C PHE A 538 -7.92 5.76 -10.36
N ALA A 539 -7.25 6.88 -10.60
CA ALA A 539 -6.05 6.98 -11.43
C ALA A 539 -4.95 6.02 -10.97
N LYS A 540 -4.21 5.45 -11.93
CA LYS A 540 -3.06 4.55 -11.68
C LYS A 540 -3.43 3.27 -10.90
N SER A 541 -4.72 2.95 -10.71
CA SER A 541 -5.20 1.73 -10.03
C SER A 541 -4.66 0.44 -10.68
N GLY A 542 -4.39 0.47 -11.98
CA GLY A 542 -3.64 -0.56 -12.69
C GLY A 542 -4.24 -1.95 -12.47
N SER A 543 -3.44 -2.92 -12.01
CA SER A 543 -3.95 -4.29 -11.80
C SER A 543 -4.93 -4.45 -10.63
N LYS A 544 -5.29 -3.37 -9.89
CA LYS A 544 -6.36 -3.38 -8.89
C LYS A 544 -7.72 -2.94 -9.45
N THR A 545 -7.76 -2.28 -10.62
CA THR A 545 -8.98 -1.61 -11.13
C THR A 545 -10.21 -2.52 -11.17
N GLN A 546 -10.06 -3.80 -11.55
CA GLN A 546 -11.19 -4.74 -11.54
C GLN A 546 -11.83 -4.90 -10.15
N ALA A 547 -11.01 -5.03 -9.10
CA ALA A 547 -11.52 -5.23 -7.74
C ALA A 547 -12.24 -3.97 -7.24
N ILE A 548 -11.58 -2.81 -7.36
CA ILE A 548 -12.12 -1.51 -6.93
C ILE A 548 -13.40 -1.16 -7.72
N PHE A 549 -13.47 -1.51 -9.01
CA PHE A 549 -14.67 -1.29 -9.83
C PHE A 549 -15.84 -2.21 -9.46
N LYS A 550 -15.57 -3.47 -9.09
CA LYS A 550 -16.61 -4.37 -8.55
C LYS A 550 -17.15 -3.83 -7.22
N GLU A 551 -16.25 -3.45 -6.32
CA GLU A 551 -16.56 -2.90 -5.00
C GLU A 551 -17.41 -1.62 -5.10
N PHE A 552 -16.97 -0.66 -5.94
CA PHE A 552 -17.71 0.58 -6.21
C PHE A 552 -19.11 0.35 -6.80
N LEU A 553 -19.26 -0.60 -7.73
CA LEU A 553 -20.58 -0.96 -8.27
C LEU A 553 -21.46 -1.71 -7.27
N SER A 554 -20.89 -2.35 -6.25
CA SER A 554 -21.62 -3.01 -5.17
C SER A 554 -22.10 -2.01 -4.10
N SER A 555 -21.33 -0.97 -3.80
CA SER A 555 -21.78 0.13 -2.93
C SER A 555 -22.91 0.98 -3.55
N LEU A 556 -23.10 0.92 -4.88
CA LEU A 556 -24.18 1.60 -5.61
C LEU A 556 -25.37 0.67 -5.95
N SER A 557 -25.59 -0.35 -5.10
CA SER A 557 -26.60 -1.40 -5.28
C SER A 557 -27.62 -1.49 -4.13
N TYR A 558 -27.66 -0.48 -3.25
CA TYR A 558 -28.57 -0.36 -2.11
C TYR A 558 -29.55 0.81 -2.28
N ASP A 559 -30.18 0.89 -3.45
CA ASP A 559 -31.42 1.62 -3.68
C ASP A 559 -32.05 1.09 -4.98
N ASP A 560 -33.08 0.24 -4.85
CA ASP A 560 -33.79 -0.40 -5.98
C ASP A 560 -35.32 -0.25 -5.81
N THR A 561 -35.73 0.86 -5.15
CA THR A 561 -37.12 1.21 -4.86
C THR A 561 -37.47 2.65 -5.27
N THR A 562 -36.98 3.09 -6.43
CA THR A 562 -37.54 4.25 -7.17
C THR A 562 -37.30 4.12 -8.68
N GLN A 563 -38.19 4.73 -9.47
CA GLN A 563 -38.11 4.85 -10.94
C GLN A 563 -38.28 3.56 -11.79
N GLN A 564 -39.46 2.93 -11.67
CA GLN A 564 -40.16 2.41 -12.86
C GLN A 564 -41.26 3.39 -13.31
N THR A 565 -40.87 4.53 -13.88
CA THR A 565 -41.74 5.40 -14.71
C THR A 565 -40.90 6.35 -15.56
N GLU A 566 -40.46 5.89 -16.73
CA GLU A 566 -40.45 6.73 -17.94
C GLU A 566 -41.42 6.04 -18.91
N GLU A 567 -42.47 6.74 -19.35
CA GLU A 567 -43.46 6.18 -20.28
C GLU A 567 -42.93 6.22 -21.72
N ASP A 568 -43.18 5.15 -22.48
CA ASP A 568 -42.97 5.14 -23.93
C ASP A 568 -43.94 6.14 -24.60
N THR A 569 -43.43 7.30 -25.02
CA THR A 569 -44.10 8.18 -25.99
C THR A 569 -43.19 8.50 -27.18
N ASP A 570 -42.74 7.45 -27.88
CA ASP A 570 -42.34 7.60 -29.28
C ASP A 570 -43.60 7.74 -30.14
N THR A 571 -43.77 8.88 -30.82
CA THR A 571 -44.71 8.94 -31.94
C THR A 571 -44.22 9.90 -33.02
N THR A 572 -44.02 9.34 -34.21
CA THR A 572 -43.62 10.07 -35.42
C THR A 572 -44.74 11.01 -35.88
N ASN A 573 -44.40 12.26 -36.19
CA ASN A 573 -45.28 13.13 -36.98
C ASN A 573 -45.37 12.60 -38.43
N GLN A 574 -46.49 11.96 -38.78
CA GLN A 574 -46.98 11.93 -40.16
C GLN A 574 -48.38 12.53 -40.24
N LEU A 575 -48.68 13.06 -41.42
CA LEU A 575 -49.85 13.87 -41.74
C LEU A 575 -51.12 13.03 -41.91
N GLU A 576 -52.26 13.72 -41.80
CA GLU A 576 -53.52 13.40 -42.50
C GLU A 576 -54.29 12.13 -42.08
N GLN A 577 -55.63 12.10 -42.10
CA GLN A 577 -56.67 13.16 -42.01
C GLN A 577 -58.02 12.44 -41.84
N GLN A 578 -58.99 13.06 -41.13
CA GLN A 578 -60.43 12.74 -41.20
C GLN A 578 -60.87 11.32 -40.72
N ASP A 579 -62.13 11.05 -40.35
CA ASP A 579 -63.21 11.91 -39.81
C ASP A 579 -64.22 11.01 -39.06
N ASP A 580 -65.10 11.64 -38.28
CA ASP A 580 -66.50 11.25 -38.08
C ASP A 580 -66.91 9.85 -37.53
N ASN A 581 -67.25 9.88 -36.24
CA ASN A 581 -68.65 9.81 -35.75
C ASN A 581 -69.25 8.53 -35.10
N ILE A 582 -70.10 8.83 -34.10
CA ILE A 582 -71.33 8.14 -33.67
C ILE A 582 -71.20 6.79 -32.92
N GLN A 583 -71.22 6.92 -31.58
CA GLN A 583 -72.25 6.42 -30.65
C GLN A 583 -72.58 4.91 -30.49
N GLU A 584 -72.90 4.59 -29.22
CA GLU A 584 -73.78 3.51 -28.75
C GLU A 584 -73.32 2.04 -28.79
N LEU A 585 -72.81 1.59 -27.63
CA LEU A 585 -73.17 0.30 -27.00
C LEU A 585 -74.71 0.09 -27.01
N PRO A 586 -75.26 -1.15 -27.01
CA PRO A 586 -74.74 -2.29 -26.22
C PRO A 586 -74.94 -3.72 -26.81
N SER A 587 -74.55 -4.73 -26.01
CA SER A 587 -75.26 -6.02 -25.77
C SER A 587 -74.54 -7.34 -26.14
N THR A 588 -74.25 -8.12 -25.08
CA THR A 588 -74.48 -9.58 -24.93
C THR A 588 -73.93 -10.60 -25.96
N SER A 589 -73.06 -11.49 -25.46
CA SER A 589 -73.01 -12.96 -25.66
C SER A 589 -73.61 -13.59 -26.94
N THR A 590 -72.94 -14.54 -27.61
CA THR A 590 -72.48 -15.82 -27.03
C THR A 590 -71.49 -16.59 -27.94
N LYS A 591 -70.60 -17.40 -27.32
CA LYS A 591 -70.04 -18.70 -27.77
C LYS A 591 -69.29 -18.86 -29.12
N GLU A 592 -68.08 -19.45 -28.98
CA GLU A 592 -67.50 -20.56 -29.79
C GLU A 592 -67.04 -20.27 -31.25
N TYR A 593 -65.94 -20.84 -31.79
CA TYR A 593 -65.03 -21.93 -31.37
C TYR A 593 -63.56 -21.61 -31.71
N SER A 594 -62.62 -22.00 -30.81
CA SER A 594 -61.30 -22.57 -31.15
C SER A 594 -60.63 -23.13 -29.87
N THR A 595 -60.59 -24.44 -29.64
CA THR A 595 -59.59 -25.41 -30.13
C THR A 595 -58.13 -24.92 -29.98
N THR A 596 -57.24 -25.58 -29.24
CA THR A 596 -57.21 -27.01 -28.88
C THR A 596 -56.72 -27.20 -27.43
N ASN A 597 -57.29 -28.16 -26.70
CA ASN A 597 -56.93 -28.47 -25.31
C ASN A 597 -56.75 -29.99 -25.10
N ILE A 598 -56.23 -30.38 -23.94
CA ILE A 598 -55.78 -31.74 -23.59
C ILE A 598 -56.95 -32.66 -23.17
N GLU A 599 -56.85 -33.94 -23.55
CA GLU A 599 -57.39 -35.11 -22.84
C GLU A 599 -56.21 -36.08 -22.59
N MET A 600 -56.08 -36.86 -21.51
CA MET A 600 -56.86 -37.11 -20.28
C MET A 600 -55.81 -37.59 -19.22
N MET A 601 -56.04 -37.73 -17.90
CA MET A 601 -57.27 -37.82 -17.09
C MET A 601 -57.01 -37.38 -15.63
N GLU A 602 -58.09 -37.09 -14.91
CA GLU A 602 -58.38 -37.17 -13.45
C GLU A 602 -57.34 -37.83 -12.49
N SER A 603 -57.24 -37.50 -11.18
CA SER A 603 -57.83 -36.48 -10.26
C SER A 603 -57.10 -36.59 -8.88
N ALA A 604 -57.36 -35.86 -7.77
CA ALA A 604 -58.40 -34.90 -7.35
C ALA A 604 -57.90 -33.96 -6.20
N ALA A 605 -58.62 -32.84 -5.98
CA ALA A 605 -58.67 -31.93 -4.80
C ALA A 605 -57.36 -31.25 -4.28
N ILE A 606 -57.19 -29.92 -4.13
CA ILE A 606 -58.04 -28.79 -3.64
C ILE A 606 -58.15 -28.79 -2.10
N SER A 607 -57.86 -27.72 -1.32
CA SER A 607 -57.45 -26.30 -1.54
C SER A 607 -56.46 -25.86 -0.40
N SER A 608 -55.76 -24.70 -0.33
CA SER A 608 -56.14 -23.27 -0.43
C SER A 608 -57.29 -22.88 0.55
N SER A 609 -57.39 -21.68 1.13
CA SER A 609 -56.52 -20.48 1.31
C SER A 609 -57.21 -19.61 2.43
N ASP A 610 -56.95 -18.34 2.80
CA ASP A 610 -56.26 -17.14 2.26
C ASP A 610 -55.67 -16.30 3.45
N SER A 611 -55.44 -14.98 3.28
CA SER A 611 -54.86 -14.04 4.27
C SER A 611 -55.88 -13.34 5.20
N GLU A 612 -55.34 -12.79 6.31
CA GLU A 612 -55.68 -11.49 6.95
C GLU A 612 -56.91 -11.25 7.88
N GLU A 613 -56.68 -10.24 8.74
CA GLU A 613 -57.59 -9.37 9.53
C GLU A 613 -58.33 -9.80 10.85
N VAL A 614 -57.96 -9.06 11.92
CA VAL A 614 -58.83 -8.33 12.88
C VAL A 614 -59.43 -9.05 14.14
N LEU A 615 -58.72 -8.84 15.26
CA LEU A 615 -59.18 -8.41 16.60
C LEU A 615 -60.50 -8.96 17.21
N LYS A 616 -60.38 -9.75 18.30
CA LYS A 616 -60.85 -9.43 19.69
C LYS A 616 -60.64 -10.62 20.67
N LEU A 617 -60.69 -10.51 22.01
CA LEU A 617 -60.32 -9.47 23.02
C LEU A 617 -60.83 -9.95 24.41
N VAL A 618 -59.93 -10.22 25.38
CA VAL A 618 -60.18 -10.22 26.86
C VAL A 618 -61.16 -11.33 27.37
N THR A 619 -61.08 -11.95 28.57
CA THR A 619 -60.59 -11.57 29.92
C THR A 619 -60.04 -12.79 30.71
N ASP A 620 -59.07 -12.58 31.63
CA ASP A 620 -58.98 -13.00 33.06
C ASP A 620 -59.42 -14.42 33.55
N VAL A 621 -58.96 -15.06 34.65
CA VAL A 621 -58.00 -14.84 35.78
C VAL A 621 -57.92 -16.20 36.56
N ILE A 622 -56.88 -16.66 37.27
CA ILE A 622 -55.41 -16.41 37.33
C ILE A 622 -54.75 -17.60 38.10
N SER A 623 -53.45 -17.87 37.91
CA SER A 623 -52.43 -18.31 38.93
C SER A 623 -51.32 -19.23 38.40
N GLN A 624 -50.09 -18.73 38.50
CA GLN A 624 -48.87 -19.38 39.05
C GLN A 624 -48.31 -20.67 38.37
N ASP A 625 -47.05 -20.72 37.92
CA ASP A 625 -46.00 -19.70 37.88
C ASP A 625 -45.22 -19.74 36.54
N CYS A 626 -44.72 -18.58 36.13
CA CYS A 626 -44.05 -18.34 34.84
C CYS A 626 -42.61 -18.90 34.81
N GLY A 627 -41.95 -19.09 33.66
CA GLY A 627 -42.34 -18.83 32.27
C GLY A 627 -41.11 -19.00 31.35
N SER A 628 -41.26 -18.99 30.03
CA SER A 628 -40.15 -19.28 29.10
C SER A 628 -40.12 -18.38 27.87
N SER A 629 -38.91 -18.21 27.31
CA SER A 629 -38.58 -17.98 25.88
C SER A 629 -39.19 -16.77 25.13
N SER A 630 -38.30 -15.82 24.78
CA SER A 630 -38.08 -15.18 23.46
C SER A 630 -39.25 -14.61 22.60
N SER A 631 -38.96 -13.48 21.92
CA SER A 631 -39.76 -12.77 20.89
C SER A 631 -40.98 -11.99 21.43
N THR A 632 -41.46 -10.89 20.83
CA THR A 632 -41.48 -10.51 19.38
C THR A 632 -41.37 -8.98 19.14
N THR A 633 -41.31 -8.57 17.87
CA THR A 633 -41.20 -7.20 17.31
C THR A 633 -42.42 -6.28 17.47
N ALA A 634 -42.21 -4.95 17.46
CA ALA A 634 -42.98 -3.97 16.66
C ALA A 634 -42.37 -2.55 16.73
N ASP A 635 -42.59 -1.73 15.69
CA ASP A 635 -42.06 -0.35 15.56
C ASP A 635 -42.85 0.72 16.35
N ILE A 636 -42.13 1.74 16.85
CA ILE A 636 -42.64 3.10 17.07
C ILE A 636 -41.54 4.10 16.65
N SER A 637 -41.91 5.16 15.93
CA SER A 637 -40.97 6.17 15.42
C SER A 637 -40.23 6.93 16.54
N PRO A 638 -38.96 7.35 16.34
CA PRO A 638 -38.25 8.21 17.27
C PRO A 638 -38.84 9.63 17.24
N ASN A 639 -39.75 9.91 18.17
CA ASN A 639 -40.13 11.28 18.48
C ASN A 639 -39.04 11.93 19.36
N ILE A 640 -38.90 13.24 19.28
CA ILE A 640 -37.70 13.95 19.77
C ILE A 640 -37.74 14.09 21.30
N TYR A 641 -36.56 14.00 21.93
CA TYR A 641 -36.29 13.91 23.38
C TYR A 641 -36.55 12.54 24.04
N MET A 642 -35.49 11.73 24.18
CA MET A 642 -35.32 10.80 25.30
C MET A 642 -34.25 11.32 26.26
N ALA A 643 -34.22 10.80 27.50
CA ALA A 643 -33.22 11.18 28.50
C ALA A 643 -31.91 10.38 28.33
N GLU A 644 -30.80 10.97 28.76
CA GLU A 644 -29.43 10.44 28.63
C GLU A 644 -29.25 9.06 29.31
N GLU A 645 -29.94 8.82 30.44
CA GLU A 645 -29.96 7.54 31.14
C GLU A 645 -30.65 6.41 30.33
N GLU A 646 -31.60 6.75 29.46
CA GLU A 646 -32.39 5.78 28.69
C GLU A 646 -31.62 5.32 27.44
N TYR A 647 -30.82 6.21 26.85
CA TYR A 647 -29.87 5.89 25.76
C TYR A 647 -28.81 4.88 26.22
N ILE A 648 -28.14 5.14 27.35
CA ILE A 648 -27.05 4.29 27.89
C ILE A 648 -27.51 2.85 28.15
N ASN A 649 -28.73 2.65 28.65
CA ASN A 649 -29.26 1.32 28.93
C ASN A 649 -29.56 0.49 27.66
N SER A 650 -29.67 1.11 26.48
CA SER A 650 -29.92 0.43 25.21
C SER A 650 -28.65 -0.11 24.50
N ILE A 651 -27.46 0.28 24.97
CA ILE A 651 -26.19 0.15 24.23
C ILE A 651 -25.29 -0.98 24.77
N ILE A 652 -25.72 -1.71 25.80
CA ILE A 652 -24.92 -2.78 26.43
C ILE A 652 -25.06 -4.11 25.67
N PRO A 653 -23.97 -4.70 25.12
CA PRO A 653 -24.00 -6.06 24.59
C PRO A 653 -24.07 -7.11 25.70
N ASP A 654 -24.62 -8.29 25.40
CA ASP A 654 -24.79 -9.45 26.31
C ASP A 654 -23.46 -9.96 26.94
N PHE A 655 -22.97 -9.28 27.98
CA PHE A 655 -21.83 -9.74 28.79
C PHE A 655 -22.24 -10.68 29.95
N GLU A 656 -23.52 -10.72 30.35
CA GLU A 656 -24.02 -11.63 31.38
C GLU A 656 -23.87 -13.12 31.01
N GLN A 657 -23.83 -13.45 29.72
CA GLN A 657 -23.66 -14.85 29.29
C GLN A 657 -22.22 -15.39 29.45
N GLN A 658 -21.23 -14.57 29.81
CA GLN A 658 -19.89 -15.06 30.21
C GLN A 658 -19.62 -15.02 31.72
N SER A 659 -20.45 -14.36 32.53
CA SER A 659 -20.30 -14.34 34.00
C SER A 659 -20.98 -15.52 34.71
N SER A 660 -21.93 -16.19 34.06
CA SER A 660 -22.80 -17.25 34.62
C SER A 660 -22.12 -18.54 35.16
N ASN A 661 -20.78 -18.61 35.19
CA ASN A 661 -20.01 -19.67 35.85
C ASN A 661 -19.18 -19.21 37.07
N ILE A 662 -19.19 -17.92 37.43
CA ILE A 662 -18.54 -17.42 38.64
C ILE A 662 -19.56 -17.40 39.78
N LEU A 663 -19.56 -18.48 40.57
CA LEU A 663 -20.30 -18.56 41.83
C LEU A 663 -19.77 -17.53 42.82
N SER A 664 -20.67 -16.84 43.51
CA SER A 664 -20.37 -15.64 44.30
C SER A 664 -19.41 -15.92 45.46
N ASP A 665 -18.23 -15.29 45.42
CA ASP A 665 -17.36 -15.10 46.57
C ASP A 665 -17.31 -13.58 46.90
N PRO A 666 -17.75 -13.14 48.10
CA PRO A 666 -17.74 -11.72 48.47
C PRO A 666 -16.35 -11.06 48.51
N ASP A 667 -15.28 -11.85 48.56
CA ASP A 667 -13.90 -11.35 48.58
C ASP A 667 -13.33 -11.05 47.17
N ASP A 668 -14.05 -11.33 46.06
CA ASP A 668 -13.56 -11.06 44.69
C ASP A 668 -13.30 -9.56 44.42
N ASP A 669 -12.19 -9.27 43.76
CA ASP A 669 -11.71 -7.93 43.44
C ASP A 669 -12.71 -7.16 42.54
N TYR A 670 -13.46 -7.86 41.68
CA TYR A 670 -14.54 -7.25 40.88
C TYR A 670 -15.65 -6.68 41.77
N SER A 671 -16.17 -7.48 42.71
CA SER A 671 -17.24 -7.05 43.62
C SER A 671 -16.80 -5.91 44.54
N ARG A 672 -15.52 -5.89 44.93
CA ARG A 672 -14.94 -4.79 45.71
C ARG A 672 -14.88 -3.49 44.89
N ALA A 673 -14.31 -3.55 43.69
CA ALA A 673 -14.19 -2.40 42.79
C ALA A 673 -15.56 -1.88 42.31
N TYR A 674 -16.57 -2.74 42.14
CA TYR A 674 -17.93 -2.34 41.78
C TYR A 674 -18.59 -1.46 42.86
N ASN A 675 -18.54 -1.92 44.12
CA ASN A 675 -19.08 -1.15 45.24
C ASN A 675 -18.33 0.17 45.46
N GLU A 676 -17.04 0.21 45.15
CA GLU A 676 -16.21 1.41 45.18
C GLU A 676 -16.56 2.40 44.05
N GLY A 677 -16.80 1.90 42.83
CA GLY A 677 -17.32 2.69 41.71
C GLY A 677 -18.67 3.36 42.03
N MET A 678 -19.59 2.60 42.62
CA MET A 678 -20.87 3.15 43.12
C MET A 678 -20.67 4.21 44.22
N GLN A 679 -19.64 4.09 45.07
CA GLN A 679 -19.30 5.09 46.09
C GLN A 679 -18.67 6.37 45.52
N PHE A 680 -18.03 6.31 44.34
CA PHE A 680 -17.61 7.50 43.59
C PHE A 680 -18.76 8.22 42.87
N GLY A 681 -20.00 7.73 42.99
CA GLY A 681 -21.18 8.33 42.34
C GLY A 681 -21.36 7.93 40.88
N LEU A 682 -20.65 6.91 40.40
CA LEU A 682 -20.88 6.33 39.08
C LEU A 682 -22.24 5.61 39.04
N ASN A 683 -22.94 5.69 37.91
CA ASN A 683 -24.12 4.85 37.67
C ASN A 683 -23.74 3.37 37.53
N HIS A 684 -24.71 2.46 37.58
CA HIS A 684 -24.46 1.01 37.56
C HIS A 684 -23.66 0.54 36.33
N SER A 685 -23.80 1.20 35.18
CA SER A 685 -23.06 0.89 33.94
C SER A 685 -21.59 1.30 34.05
N TYR A 686 -21.31 2.54 34.46
CA TYR A 686 -19.95 3.02 34.68
C TYR A 686 -19.25 2.30 35.85
N ALA A 687 -19.98 1.94 36.91
CA ALA A 687 -19.44 1.11 38.00
C ALA A 687 -19.08 -0.32 37.52
N SER A 688 -19.86 -0.90 36.59
CA SER A 688 -19.55 -2.21 35.97
C SER A 688 -18.30 -2.13 35.08
N ILE A 689 -18.16 -1.06 34.30
CA ILE A 689 -16.96 -0.79 33.48
C ILE A 689 -15.74 -0.60 34.40
N TYR A 690 -15.86 0.22 35.44
CA TYR A 690 -14.81 0.44 36.43
C TYR A 690 -14.32 -0.88 37.07
N ALA A 691 -15.25 -1.70 37.57
CA ALA A 691 -14.96 -2.99 38.17
C ALA A 691 -14.28 -3.96 37.19
N SER A 692 -14.76 -4.00 35.94
CA SER A 692 -14.21 -4.83 34.86
C SER A 692 -12.76 -4.44 34.56
N ILE A 693 -12.47 -3.15 34.45
CA ILE A 693 -11.13 -2.64 34.16
C ILE A 693 -10.19 -2.92 35.34
N VAL A 694 -10.59 -2.58 36.57
CA VAL A 694 -9.76 -2.76 37.78
C VAL A 694 -9.38 -4.23 38.00
N SER A 695 -10.37 -5.13 38.03
CA SER A 695 -10.15 -6.57 38.21
C SER A 695 -9.24 -7.15 37.11
N LYS A 696 -9.52 -6.82 35.83
CA LYS A 696 -8.71 -7.26 34.68
C LYS A 696 -7.27 -6.77 34.76
N HIS A 697 -7.01 -5.54 35.18
CA HIS A 697 -5.65 -5.00 35.29
C HIS A 697 -4.89 -5.61 36.47
N MET A 698 -5.53 -5.80 37.62
CA MET A 698 -4.96 -6.52 38.77
C MET A 698 -4.59 -7.97 38.41
N ALA A 699 -5.45 -8.67 37.65
CA ALA A 699 -5.17 -10.02 37.14
C ALA A 699 -3.96 -10.09 36.17
N HIS A 700 -3.57 -8.96 35.55
CA HIS A 700 -2.35 -8.84 34.74
C HIS A 700 -1.12 -8.39 35.53
N GLY A 701 -1.22 -8.26 36.86
CA GLY A 701 -0.11 -7.91 37.76
C GLY A 701 0.13 -6.40 37.91
N ILE A 702 -0.81 -5.57 37.49
CA ILE A 702 -0.77 -4.11 37.69
C ILE A 702 -1.25 -3.81 39.12
N THR A 703 -0.67 -2.80 39.78
CA THR A 703 -1.06 -2.46 41.16
C THR A 703 -2.52 -1.96 41.21
N GLU A 704 -3.24 -2.29 42.27
CA GLU A 704 -4.62 -1.83 42.50
C GLU A 704 -4.76 -0.31 42.33
N TYR A 705 -3.81 0.47 42.88
CA TYR A 705 -3.76 1.93 42.75
C TYR A 705 -3.65 2.38 41.28
N SER A 706 -2.74 1.78 40.50
CA SER A 706 -2.58 2.08 39.08
C SER A 706 -3.81 1.65 38.26
N ALA A 707 -4.39 0.49 38.56
CA ALA A 707 -5.57 -0.04 37.89
C ALA A 707 -6.80 0.88 38.10
N LYS A 708 -6.96 1.40 39.33
CA LYS A 708 -8.04 2.33 39.70
C LYS A 708 -7.90 3.70 39.03
N ILE A 709 -6.68 4.23 38.91
CA ILE A 709 -6.40 5.47 38.18
C ILE A 709 -6.71 5.29 36.69
N PHE A 710 -6.20 4.23 36.05
CA PHE A 710 -6.48 3.94 34.65
C PHE A 710 -8.00 3.82 34.40
N ALA A 711 -8.73 3.09 35.26
CA ALA A 711 -10.18 2.94 35.15
C ALA A 711 -10.97 4.25 35.36
N GLN A 712 -10.49 5.16 36.21
CA GLN A 712 -11.06 6.51 36.36
C GLN A 712 -10.83 7.35 35.10
N SER A 713 -9.58 7.43 34.62
CA SER A 713 -9.24 8.16 33.39
C SER A 713 -9.93 7.59 32.15
N TYR A 714 -10.15 6.28 32.08
CA TYR A 714 -10.90 5.64 31.00
C TYR A 714 -12.34 6.14 30.95
N ILE A 715 -13.02 6.18 32.10
CA ILE A 715 -14.41 6.65 32.20
C ILE A 715 -14.50 8.15 31.91
N GLU A 716 -13.55 8.95 32.40
CA GLU A 716 -13.44 10.39 32.07
C GLU A 716 -13.30 10.62 30.55
N GLY A 717 -12.39 9.90 29.89
CA GLY A 717 -12.17 9.99 28.45
C GLY A 717 -13.36 9.47 27.63
N PHE A 718 -14.05 8.43 28.13
CA PHE A 718 -15.22 7.85 27.45
C PHE A 718 -16.43 8.80 27.47
N SER A 719 -16.78 9.36 28.64
CA SER A 719 -17.82 10.38 28.74
C SER A 719 -17.45 11.63 27.92
N SER A 720 -16.22 12.12 28.05
CA SER A 720 -15.71 13.26 27.27
C SER A 720 -15.82 13.03 25.75
N SER A 721 -15.59 11.81 25.26
CA SER A 721 -15.72 11.50 23.83
C SER A 721 -17.17 11.46 23.36
N ILE A 722 -18.08 10.87 24.16
CA ILE A 722 -19.51 10.85 23.87
C ILE A 722 -20.09 12.26 23.85
N GLU A 723 -19.75 13.09 24.85
CA GLU A 723 -20.21 14.48 24.99
C GLU A 723 -19.75 15.37 23.83
N ASN A 724 -18.49 15.25 23.40
CA ASN A 724 -17.86 16.25 22.52
C ASN A 724 -17.72 15.83 21.05
N HIS A 725 -17.74 14.54 20.71
CA HIS A 725 -17.30 14.10 19.37
C HIS A 725 -18.37 13.40 18.51
N GLN A 726 -19.40 12.76 19.09
CA GLN A 726 -20.48 12.06 18.36
C GLN A 726 -20.03 11.02 17.28
N LYS A 727 -18.75 10.61 17.27
CA LYS A 727 -18.13 9.71 16.26
C LYS A 727 -18.46 8.21 16.46
N GLY A 728 -19.41 7.88 17.33
CA GLY A 728 -19.89 6.51 17.58
C GLY A 728 -19.02 5.67 18.54
N GLU A 729 -19.58 4.55 19.00
CA GLU A 729 -19.05 3.70 20.09
C GLU A 729 -17.59 3.28 19.92
N CYS A 730 -17.18 2.93 18.69
CA CYS A 730 -15.83 2.47 18.39
C CYS A 730 -14.81 3.60 18.58
N HIS A 731 -15.15 4.84 18.21
CA HIS A 731 -14.29 6.01 18.43
C HIS A 731 -14.12 6.26 19.93
N ALA A 732 -15.23 6.31 20.68
CA ALA A 732 -15.21 6.55 22.13
C ALA A 732 -14.38 5.53 22.91
N HIS A 733 -14.44 4.23 22.56
CA HIS A 733 -13.60 3.21 23.19
C HIS A 733 -12.09 3.41 22.91
N ASN A 734 -11.70 3.74 21.68
CA ASN A 734 -10.30 3.98 21.31
C ASN A 734 -9.77 5.29 21.93
N TYR A 735 -10.60 6.33 21.99
CA TYR A 735 -10.30 7.60 22.65
C TYR A 735 -10.06 7.38 24.15
N ALA A 736 -10.99 6.69 24.83
CA ALA A 736 -10.89 6.38 26.26
C ALA A 736 -9.64 5.56 26.61
N GLU A 737 -9.30 4.55 25.80
CA GLU A 737 -8.11 3.72 26.02
C GLU A 737 -6.82 4.56 25.87
N ALA A 738 -6.71 5.35 24.81
CA ALA A 738 -5.55 6.22 24.56
C ALA A 738 -5.41 7.35 25.61
N TYR A 739 -6.52 7.98 26.01
CA TYR A 739 -6.54 9.02 27.06
C TYR A 739 -6.07 8.45 28.41
N ALA A 740 -6.56 7.27 28.78
CA ALA A 740 -6.19 6.58 30.02
C ALA A 740 -4.72 6.10 30.02
N ASP A 741 -4.22 5.59 28.89
CA ASP A 741 -2.80 5.22 28.72
C ASP A 741 -1.89 6.47 28.87
N CYS A 742 -2.23 7.58 28.21
CA CYS A 742 -1.47 8.83 28.31
C CYS A 742 -1.41 9.36 29.74
N LEU A 743 -2.56 9.48 30.42
CA LEU A 743 -2.60 9.95 31.82
C LEU A 743 -1.86 8.99 32.77
N SER A 744 -2.01 7.67 32.58
CA SER A 744 -1.32 6.65 33.39
C SER A 744 0.21 6.65 33.15
N SER A 745 0.66 7.10 31.98
CA SER A 745 2.09 7.34 31.69
C SER A 745 2.65 8.65 32.27
N GLY A 746 1.81 9.47 32.90
CA GLY A 746 2.19 10.75 33.51
C GLY A 746 2.22 11.95 32.55
N LYS A 747 1.57 11.85 31.38
CA LYS A 747 1.34 13.00 30.49
C LYS A 747 0.27 13.93 31.09
N LYS A 748 0.23 15.18 30.63
CA LYS A 748 -0.82 16.15 31.00
C LYS A 748 -2.17 15.81 30.33
N PRO A 749 -3.31 16.25 30.89
CA PRO A 749 -4.63 16.11 30.27
C PRO A 749 -4.75 16.74 28.88
N GLU A 750 -4.18 17.95 28.65
CA GLU A 750 -4.21 18.61 27.33
C GLU A 750 -3.60 17.71 26.25
N TYR A 751 -2.36 17.26 26.47
CA TYR A 751 -1.65 16.30 25.63
C TYR A 751 -2.44 15.01 25.44
N ALA A 752 -3.01 14.46 26.52
CA ALA A 752 -3.75 13.20 26.46
C ALA A 752 -5.00 13.30 25.57
N ARG A 753 -5.72 14.42 25.56
CA ARG A 753 -6.87 14.62 24.65
C ARG A 753 -6.43 14.72 23.19
N ASN A 754 -5.43 15.55 22.91
CA ASN A 754 -4.91 15.76 21.56
C ASN A 754 -4.31 14.45 20.99
N TYR A 755 -3.67 13.64 21.84
CA TYR A 755 -3.23 12.29 21.50
C TYR A 755 -4.39 11.32 21.24
N ALA A 756 -5.38 11.28 22.14
CA ALA A 756 -6.51 10.37 22.05
C ALA A 756 -7.37 10.61 20.81
N GLU A 757 -7.58 11.88 20.43
CA GLU A 757 -8.34 12.24 19.22
C GLU A 757 -7.60 11.83 17.95
N LEU A 758 -6.30 12.16 17.85
CA LEU A 758 -5.45 11.73 16.71
C LEU A 758 -5.35 10.20 16.59
N PHE A 759 -5.30 9.50 17.73
CA PHE A 759 -5.28 8.03 17.75
C PHE A 759 -6.65 7.46 17.31
N ALA A 760 -7.75 7.93 17.88
CA ALA A 760 -9.09 7.43 17.60
C ALA A 760 -9.52 7.72 16.16
N ASP A 761 -9.19 8.89 15.58
CA ASP A 761 -9.45 9.21 14.17
C ASP A 761 -8.55 8.40 13.22
N ALA A 762 -7.31 8.09 13.61
CA ALA A 762 -6.48 7.15 12.85
C ALA A 762 -7.07 5.73 12.86
N ILE A 763 -7.64 5.25 13.97
CA ILE A 763 -8.33 3.95 13.99
C ILE A 763 -9.65 3.99 13.20
N ALA A 764 -10.46 5.04 13.35
CA ALA A 764 -11.72 5.21 12.61
C ALA A 764 -11.51 5.30 11.09
N SER A 765 -10.40 5.91 10.63
CA SER A 765 -9.99 5.94 9.23
C SER A 765 -9.29 4.64 8.74
N GLY A 766 -9.43 3.55 9.50
CA GLY A 766 -9.03 2.20 9.10
C GLY A 766 -7.53 1.92 9.14
N LYS A 767 -6.76 2.68 9.92
CA LYS A 767 -5.32 2.40 10.15
C LYS A 767 -5.15 1.36 11.25
N ASP A 768 -4.00 0.70 11.27
CA ASP A 768 -3.63 -0.20 12.38
C ASP A 768 -3.15 0.57 13.62
N HIS A 769 -3.17 -0.08 14.79
CA HIS A 769 -2.76 0.53 16.06
C HIS A 769 -1.30 0.99 16.10
N ASP A 770 -0.39 0.37 15.34
CA ASP A 770 1.00 0.83 15.33
C ASP A 770 1.14 2.09 14.47
N TYR A 771 0.45 2.18 13.33
CA TYR A 771 0.34 3.44 12.57
C TYR A 771 -0.30 4.55 13.41
N ALA A 772 -1.47 4.29 14.01
CA ALA A 772 -2.19 5.27 14.82
C ALA A 772 -1.36 5.76 16.01
N ARG A 773 -0.65 4.87 16.71
CA ARG A 773 0.26 5.23 17.80
C ARG A 773 1.42 6.11 17.30
N ASN A 774 2.14 5.70 16.25
CA ASN A 774 3.25 6.50 15.72
C ASN A 774 2.77 7.85 15.14
N TYR A 775 1.52 7.94 14.66
CA TYR A 775 0.91 9.18 14.17
C TYR A 775 0.53 10.12 15.32
N ALA A 776 -0.13 9.62 16.36
CA ALA A 776 -0.43 10.39 17.56
C ALA A 776 0.85 10.83 18.30
N ASP A 777 1.83 9.92 18.49
CA ASP A 777 3.15 10.22 19.08
C ASP A 777 3.85 11.37 18.34
N ALA A 778 3.81 11.39 17.00
CA ALA A 778 4.53 12.35 16.17
C ALA A 778 3.86 13.74 16.09
N ASN A 779 2.56 13.86 16.36
CA ASN A 779 1.81 15.11 16.17
C ASN A 779 1.26 15.69 17.48
N ALA A 780 1.00 14.89 18.52
CA ALA A 780 0.53 15.40 19.81
C ALA A 780 1.59 16.25 20.53
N ASP A 781 2.89 15.93 20.38
CA ASP A 781 3.98 16.78 20.88
C ASP A 781 4.05 18.12 20.09
N PHE A 782 3.56 18.16 18.84
CA PHE A 782 3.54 19.37 18.00
C PHE A 782 2.43 20.34 18.44
N ILE A 783 1.19 19.85 18.55
CA ILE A 783 0.03 20.64 19.02
C ILE A 783 0.29 21.18 20.44
N PHE A 784 0.93 20.39 21.30
CA PHE A 784 1.26 20.81 22.67
C PHE A 784 2.27 21.98 22.76
N PHE A 785 3.05 22.25 21.69
CA PHE A 785 3.90 23.45 21.62
C PHE A 785 3.15 24.70 21.13
N GLU A 786 2.03 24.54 20.41
CA GLU A 786 1.21 25.66 19.94
C GLU A 786 0.31 26.22 21.07
N GLU A 787 -0.15 25.36 21.99
CA GLU A 787 -0.95 25.78 23.16
C GLU A 787 -0.16 26.58 24.23
N SER A 788 1.19 26.66 24.15
CA SER A 788 2.03 27.32 25.16
C SER A 788 2.74 28.59 24.67
N GLU A 789 1.96 29.68 24.48
CA GLU A 789 2.41 31.08 24.27
C GLU A 789 3.75 31.26 23.49
N ALA A 790 3.85 30.67 22.30
CA ALA A 790 4.96 30.92 21.38
C ALA A 790 4.87 32.36 20.84
N THR A 791 5.74 33.26 21.32
CA THR A 791 5.73 34.65 20.84
C THR A 791 6.16 34.74 19.37
N GLN A 792 5.51 35.64 18.63
CA GLN A 792 5.69 35.90 17.19
C GLN A 792 7.17 36.04 16.75
N GLU A 793 8.01 36.55 17.65
CA GLU A 793 9.44 36.76 17.45
C GLU A 793 10.24 35.43 17.34
N HIS A 794 9.81 34.37 18.04
CA HIS A 794 10.53 33.09 18.07
C HIS A 794 10.32 32.24 16.81
N ILE A 795 9.10 32.28 16.23
CA ILE A 795 8.79 31.67 14.93
C ILE A 795 9.64 32.34 13.83
N LEU A 796 9.78 33.67 13.90
CA LEU A 796 10.58 34.46 12.97
C LEU A 796 12.09 34.16 13.06
N GLU A 797 12.63 33.87 14.25
CA GLU A 797 14.02 33.43 14.39
C GLU A 797 14.26 32.01 13.82
N GLN A 798 13.39 31.04 14.11
CA GLN A 798 13.57 29.66 13.64
C GLN A 798 13.45 29.55 12.11
N MET A 799 12.48 30.23 11.49
CA MET A 799 12.38 30.30 10.03
C MET A 799 13.63 30.85 9.37
N SER A 800 14.23 31.93 9.90
CA SER A 800 15.43 32.54 9.33
C SER A 800 16.67 31.63 9.37
N ALA A 801 16.62 30.50 10.10
CA ALA A 801 17.66 29.47 10.12
C ALA A 801 17.37 28.27 9.18
N ASN A 802 16.14 28.09 8.70
CA ASN A 802 15.68 26.88 8.02
C ASN A 802 15.46 27.00 6.50
N ILE A 803 15.59 28.21 5.91
CA ILE A 803 15.29 28.53 4.49
C ILE A 803 16.00 27.60 3.47
N ASP A 804 17.17 27.07 3.82
CA ASP A 804 17.95 26.12 2.98
C ASP A 804 17.27 24.76 2.79
N SER A 805 16.24 24.42 3.59
CA SER A 805 15.64 23.08 3.64
C SER A 805 14.22 22.95 3.07
N LEU A 806 13.57 24.07 2.72
CA LEU A 806 12.11 24.15 2.57
C LEU A 806 11.61 24.51 1.15
N ILE A 807 12.23 24.02 0.07
CA ILE A 807 11.57 23.95 -1.26
C ILE A 807 11.89 22.61 -1.94
N PRO A 808 10.89 21.72 -2.12
CA PRO A 808 10.96 20.58 -3.04
C PRO A 808 10.54 20.96 -4.48
N ASP A 809 11.14 20.30 -5.47
CA ASP A 809 10.67 20.10 -6.85
C ASP A 809 10.12 21.30 -7.67
N PHE A 810 11.03 22.10 -8.23
CA PHE A 810 10.81 22.81 -9.50
C PHE A 810 11.95 22.56 -10.52
N GLU A 811 12.31 21.29 -10.77
CA GLU A 811 13.27 20.93 -11.83
C GLU A 811 12.70 21.09 -13.25
N GLN A 812 12.77 22.31 -13.83
CA GLN A 812 13.19 22.56 -15.23
C GLN A 812 13.13 24.04 -15.67
N GLN A 813 14.28 24.73 -15.70
CA GLN A 813 14.94 25.20 -16.93
C GLN A 813 16.24 25.99 -16.69
N ASN A 814 17.06 26.11 -17.74
CA ASN A 814 18.15 27.09 -17.95
C ASN A 814 19.30 27.17 -16.92
N SER A 815 20.38 26.44 -17.20
CA SER A 815 21.71 26.72 -16.65
C SER A 815 22.48 27.76 -17.50
N ASN A 816 22.75 28.96 -16.97
CA ASN A 816 23.89 29.83 -17.32
C ASN A 816 23.84 31.18 -16.58
N ILE A 817 24.76 31.43 -15.64
CA ILE A 817 25.45 32.69 -15.26
C ILE A 817 26.29 32.38 -13.99
N LEU A 818 27.39 33.09 -13.75
CA LEU A 818 28.05 33.11 -12.43
C LEU A 818 27.50 34.30 -11.63
N PHE A 819 27.05 34.06 -10.40
CA PHE A 819 26.67 35.08 -9.42
C PHE A 819 27.57 35.00 -8.18
N ASP A 820 27.70 36.11 -7.47
CA ASP A 820 28.51 36.26 -6.26
C ASP A 820 27.54 36.54 -5.09
N HIS A 821 27.24 35.53 -4.28
CA HIS A 821 26.00 35.47 -3.48
C HIS A 821 25.91 36.52 -2.35
N ASP A 822 27.04 36.96 -1.79
CA ASP A 822 27.05 37.78 -0.56
C ASP A 822 26.62 39.24 -0.79
N ASP A 823 26.91 39.81 -1.97
CA ASP A 823 26.66 41.22 -2.27
C ASP A 823 25.18 41.48 -2.62
N ASP A 824 24.53 40.53 -3.32
CA ASP A 824 23.11 40.62 -3.68
C ASP A 824 22.19 40.46 -2.47
N TYR A 825 22.52 39.55 -1.53
CA TYR A 825 21.79 39.41 -0.27
C TYR A 825 21.93 40.68 0.57
N SER A 826 23.15 41.17 0.75
CA SER A 826 23.45 42.40 1.49
C SER A 826 22.71 43.61 0.90
N ARG A 827 22.60 43.68 -0.42
CA ARG A 827 21.86 44.72 -1.15
C ARG A 827 20.35 44.64 -0.90
N ALA A 828 19.72 43.48 -1.10
CA ALA A 828 18.28 43.30 -0.89
C ALA A 828 17.87 43.51 0.59
N TYR A 829 18.69 43.05 1.53
CA TYR A 829 18.50 43.26 2.97
C TYR A 829 18.49 44.75 3.32
N ASN A 830 19.52 45.50 2.92
CA ASN A 830 19.64 46.94 3.17
C ASN A 830 18.63 47.80 2.37
N GLU A 831 17.91 47.22 1.42
CA GLU A 831 16.78 47.85 0.72
C GLU A 831 15.48 47.62 1.50
N SER A 832 15.21 46.39 1.92
CA SER A 832 14.03 46.03 2.72
C SER A 832 13.94 46.74 4.09
N MET A 833 15.08 46.91 4.77
CA MET A 833 15.18 47.72 6.00
C MET A 833 14.80 49.20 5.79
N LYS A 834 14.90 49.74 4.56
CA LYS A 834 14.49 51.12 4.24
C LYS A 834 12.99 51.21 3.92
N PHE A 835 12.34 50.11 3.57
CA PHE A 835 10.88 50.02 3.48
C PHE A 835 10.21 49.82 4.85
N GLY A 836 10.98 49.73 5.94
CA GLY A 836 10.48 49.67 7.31
C GLY A 836 10.18 48.27 7.84
N LEU A 837 10.63 47.21 7.14
CA LEU A 837 10.57 45.84 7.67
C LEU A 837 11.46 45.68 8.91
N ASN A 838 11.04 44.81 9.84
CA ASN A 838 11.90 44.38 10.94
C ASN A 838 13.03 43.46 10.42
N HIS A 839 14.03 43.20 11.26
CA HIS A 839 15.22 42.43 10.87
C HIS A 839 14.91 41.02 10.32
N SER A 840 13.88 40.35 10.84
CA SER A 840 13.50 39.00 10.42
C SER A 840 12.77 39.00 9.07
N TYR A 841 11.82 39.90 8.87
CA TYR A 841 11.16 40.11 7.58
C TYR A 841 12.13 40.61 6.51
N ALA A 842 13.13 41.41 6.89
CA ALA A 842 14.23 41.81 6.01
C ALA A 842 15.11 40.62 5.57
N SER A 843 15.41 39.68 6.48
CA SER A 843 16.14 38.44 6.14
C SER A 843 15.35 37.54 5.18
N ILE A 844 14.06 37.35 5.46
CA ILE A 844 13.17 36.54 4.61
C ILE A 844 13.04 37.18 3.21
N TYR A 845 12.78 38.48 3.15
CA TYR A 845 12.70 39.24 1.89
C TYR A 845 14.00 39.12 1.07
N ALA A 846 15.17 39.34 1.69
CA ALA A 846 16.47 39.25 1.03
C ALA A 846 16.74 37.82 0.49
N SER A 847 16.42 36.80 1.29
CA SER A 847 16.55 35.39 0.89
C SER A 847 15.70 35.06 -0.33
N ILE A 848 14.41 35.47 -0.33
CA ILE A 848 13.49 35.24 -1.44
C ILE A 848 13.99 35.94 -2.71
N VAL A 849 14.39 37.21 -2.62
CA VAL A 849 14.87 38.00 -3.76
C VAL A 849 16.11 37.36 -4.40
N VAL A 850 17.13 37.01 -3.62
CA VAL A 850 18.35 36.36 -4.15
C VAL A 850 18.03 34.99 -4.76
N LYS A 851 17.19 34.19 -4.09
CA LYS A 851 16.78 32.86 -4.59
C LYS A 851 16.04 32.98 -5.92
N HIS A 852 15.13 33.93 -6.08
CA HIS A 852 14.37 34.13 -7.32
C HIS A 852 15.27 34.63 -8.47
N ILE A 853 16.18 35.59 -8.20
CA ILE A 853 17.15 36.06 -9.20
C ILE A 853 18.08 34.93 -9.66
N ALA A 854 18.51 34.04 -8.76
CA ALA A 854 19.33 32.87 -9.10
C ALA A 854 18.59 31.86 -10.00
N HIS A 855 17.25 31.82 -9.98
CA HIS A 855 16.42 31.03 -10.89
C HIS A 855 16.02 31.80 -12.17
N GLY A 856 16.64 32.96 -12.43
CA GLY A 856 16.46 33.74 -13.67
C GLY A 856 15.24 34.67 -13.70
N ILE A 857 14.57 34.86 -12.56
CA ILE A 857 13.46 35.82 -12.43
C ILE A 857 14.03 37.24 -12.34
N THR A 858 13.32 38.23 -12.92
CA THR A 858 13.83 39.62 -12.92
C THR A 858 13.90 40.19 -11.50
N GLU A 859 14.88 41.05 -11.21
CA GLU A 859 15.01 41.70 -9.89
C GLU A 859 13.72 42.43 -9.46
N HIS A 860 12.97 43.00 -10.40
CA HIS A 860 11.68 43.64 -10.11
C HIS A 860 10.61 42.62 -9.72
N SER A 861 10.45 41.54 -10.47
CA SER A 861 9.48 40.46 -10.18
C SER A 861 9.82 39.71 -8.90
N ALA A 862 11.10 39.49 -8.62
CA ALA A 862 11.59 38.86 -7.39
C ALA A 862 11.25 39.72 -6.16
N LYS A 863 11.40 41.05 -6.25
CA LYS A 863 11.07 42.00 -5.18
C LYS A 863 9.56 42.16 -4.98
N ASP A 864 8.77 42.16 -6.05
CA ASP A 864 7.30 42.18 -6.01
C ASP A 864 6.74 40.91 -5.35
N PHE A 865 7.20 39.73 -5.76
CA PHE A 865 6.85 38.46 -5.13
C PHE A 865 7.25 38.43 -3.64
N ALA A 866 8.49 38.79 -3.31
CA ALA A 866 8.97 38.84 -1.93
C ALA A 866 8.16 39.81 -1.05
N GLN A 867 7.69 40.93 -1.59
CA GLN A 867 6.82 41.86 -0.85
C GLN A 867 5.44 41.25 -0.56
N LYS A 868 4.81 40.63 -1.57
CA LYS A 868 3.52 39.93 -1.42
C LYS A 868 3.60 38.74 -0.46
N TYR A 869 4.72 38.01 -0.47
CA TYR A 869 4.98 36.92 0.45
C TYR A 869 5.01 37.41 1.91
N ILE A 870 5.74 38.50 2.19
CA ILE A 870 5.80 39.11 3.53
C ILE A 870 4.41 39.61 3.98
N GLU A 871 3.60 40.15 3.07
CA GLU A 871 2.21 40.53 3.35
C GLU A 871 1.34 39.31 3.72
N GLY A 872 1.36 38.26 2.90
CA GLY A 872 0.59 37.03 3.14
C GLY A 872 1.01 36.31 4.42
N PHE A 873 2.32 36.27 4.70
CA PHE A 873 2.85 35.70 5.94
C PHE A 873 2.40 36.47 7.18
N SER A 874 2.44 37.82 7.12
CA SER A 874 1.95 38.68 8.20
C SER A 874 0.45 38.47 8.44
N LEU A 875 -0.34 38.44 7.36
CA LEU A 875 -1.78 38.14 7.42
C LEU A 875 -2.06 36.76 8.04
N SER A 876 -1.29 35.72 7.70
CA SER A 876 -1.53 34.39 8.25
C SER A 876 -1.23 34.30 9.75
N ILE A 877 -0.20 35.00 10.23
CA ILE A 877 0.12 35.06 11.66
C ILE A 877 -0.92 35.89 12.42
N GLU A 878 -1.36 37.01 11.86
CA GLU A 878 -2.35 37.89 12.51
C GLU A 878 -3.76 37.27 12.60
N ASN A 879 -4.16 36.44 11.62
CA ASN A 879 -5.56 35.98 11.50
C ASN A 879 -5.80 34.50 11.82
N HIS A 880 -4.80 33.60 11.70
CA HIS A 880 -5.08 32.15 11.72
C HIS A 880 -4.43 31.37 12.88
N GLN A 881 -3.27 31.77 13.40
CA GLN A 881 -2.54 31.09 14.51
C GLN A 881 -2.20 29.58 14.30
N LYS A 882 -2.42 29.01 13.10
CA LYS A 882 -2.20 27.60 12.71
C LYS A 882 -0.71 27.18 12.49
N GLY A 883 0.23 27.78 13.22
CA GLY A 883 1.64 27.38 13.19
C GLY A 883 2.48 27.81 11.97
N GLU A 884 3.78 27.50 12.02
CA GLU A 884 4.80 27.91 11.04
C GLU A 884 4.53 27.36 9.62
N CYS A 885 4.15 26.09 9.53
CA CYS A 885 3.94 25.42 8.24
C CYS A 885 2.71 25.98 7.51
N HIS A 886 1.62 26.29 8.22
CA HIS A 886 0.46 26.96 7.62
C HIS A 886 0.83 28.35 7.11
N ALA A 887 1.51 29.16 7.94
CA ALA A 887 1.91 30.51 7.57
C ALA A 887 2.85 30.55 6.34
N HIS A 888 3.72 29.55 6.19
CA HIS A 888 4.56 29.38 4.99
C HIS A 888 3.72 29.12 3.72
N ASN A 889 2.88 28.09 3.74
CA ASN A 889 2.07 27.69 2.58
C ASN A 889 1.06 28.79 2.20
N TYR A 890 0.49 29.48 3.18
CA TYR A 890 -0.37 30.64 2.98
C TYR A 890 0.38 31.78 2.28
N ALA A 891 1.58 32.13 2.78
CA ALA A 891 2.39 33.22 2.22
C ALA A 891 2.82 32.96 0.77
N GLU A 892 3.23 31.73 0.46
CA GLU A 892 3.61 31.34 -0.91
C GLU A 892 2.39 31.35 -1.85
N ALA A 893 1.28 30.70 -1.47
CA ALA A 893 0.05 30.69 -2.25
C ALA A 893 -0.55 32.10 -2.47
N TYR A 894 -0.50 32.97 -1.46
CA TYR A 894 -0.92 34.36 -1.57
C TYR A 894 -0.06 35.15 -2.55
N ALA A 895 1.27 34.98 -2.47
CA ALA A 895 2.23 35.67 -3.33
C ALA A 895 2.16 35.21 -4.79
N ASP A 896 2.03 33.90 -5.04
CA ASP A 896 1.80 33.33 -6.38
C ASP A 896 0.49 33.85 -6.97
N CYS A 897 -0.59 33.77 -6.19
CA CYS A 897 -1.92 34.16 -6.65
C CYS A 897 -1.98 35.67 -7.00
N LEU A 898 -1.43 36.55 -6.16
CA LEU A 898 -1.29 37.98 -6.47
C LEU A 898 -0.32 38.27 -7.63
N SER A 899 0.66 37.39 -7.89
CA SER A 899 1.60 37.54 -9.00
C SER A 899 1.05 37.02 -10.33
N SER A 900 0.06 36.11 -10.29
CA SER A 900 -0.77 35.75 -11.44
C SER A 900 -1.78 36.83 -11.85
N GLY A 901 -1.97 37.86 -11.02
CA GLY A 901 -2.89 38.98 -11.27
C GLY A 901 -4.33 38.77 -10.77
N LYS A 902 -4.59 37.74 -9.96
CA LYS A 902 -5.86 37.59 -9.22
C LYS A 902 -5.96 38.68 -8.13
N LYS A 903 -7.18 39.00 -7.68
CA LYS A 903 -7.43 40.05 -6.68
C LYS A 903 -6.99 39.63 -5.25
N PRO A 904 -6.74 40.58 -4.33
CA PRO A 904 -6.39 40.25 -2.94
C PRO A 904 -7.43 39.42 -2.20
N GLU A 905 -8.73 39.66 -2.38
CA GLU A 905 -9.77 38.88 -1.69
C GLU A 905 -9.76 37.42 -2.14
N TYR A 906 -9.60 37.19 -3.44
CA TYR A 906 -9.40 35.85 -4.02
C TYR A 906 -8.12 35.21 -3.47
N ALA A 907 -7.00 35.94 -3.47
CA ALA A 907 -5.70 35.42 -3.06
C ALA A 907 -5.70 34.95 -1.59
N ARG A 908 -6.40 35.62 -0.69
CA ARG A 908 -6.52 35.20 0.73
C ARG A 908 -7.27 33.88 0.86
N TYR A 909 -8.43 33.76 0.21
CA TYR A 909 -9.25 32.55 0.32
C TYR A 909 -8.59 31.34 -0.37
N TYR A 910 -7.92 31.56 -1.50
CA TYR A 910 -7.06 30.58 -2.14
C TYR A 910 -5.92 30.13 -1.21
N ALA A 911 -5.21 31.08 -0.59
CA ALA A 911 -4.11 30.78 0.32
C ALA A 911 -4.54 30.01 1.58
N GLU A 912 -5.71 30.35 2.14
CA GLU A 912 -6.27 29.66 3.32
C GLU A 912 -6.62 28.19 3.01
N LEU A 913 -7.37 27.96 1.93
CA LEU A 913 -7.73 26.61 1.49
C LEU A 913 -6.52 25.77 1.06
N PHE A 914 -5.51 26.40 0.46
CA PHE A 914 -4.26 25.73 0.08
C PHE A 914 -3.44 25.33 1.33
N ALA A 915 -3.27 26.26 2.28
CA ALA A 915 -2.52 26.01 3.50
C ALA A 915 -3.19 24.95 4.38
N ASP A 916 -4.52 24.95 4.52
CA ASP A 916 -5.28 23.91 5.22
C ASP A 916 -5.20 22.54 4.52
N ALA A 917 -5.20 22.51 3.19
CA ALA A 917 -5.02 21.26 2.44
C ALA A 917 -3.61 20.67 2.60
N ILE A 918 -2.55 21.49 2.62
CA ILE A 918 -1.19 21.02 2.90
C ILE A 918 -1.04 20.60 4.39
N ALA A 919 -1.58 21.38 5.32
CA ALA A 919 -1.53 21.07 6.76
C ALA A 919 -2.27 19.76 7.11
N SER A 920 -3.37 19.46 6.42
CA SER A 920 -4.08 18.17 6.51
C SER A 920 -3.40 17.02 5.74
N GLY A 921 -2.15 17.20 5.30
CA GLY A 921 -1.29 16.15 4.76
C GLY A 921 -1.58 15.74 3.32
N GLN A 922 -2.29 16.58 2.54
CA GLN A 922 -2.50 16.34 1.11
C GLN A 922 -1.26 16.72 0.29
N ASP A 923 -1.16 16.21 -0.94
CA ASP A 923 -0.06 16.58 -1.84
C ASP A 923 -0.26 17.95 -2.51
N LEU A 924 0.84 18.53 -3.02
CA LEU A 924 0.88 19.86 -3.63
C LEU A 924 -0.02 20.02 -4.85
N ASP A 925 -0.23 18.96 -5.65
CA ASP A 925 -1.13 19.02 -6.79
C ASP A 925 -2.59 18.94 -6.32
N TYR A 926 -2.92 18.09 -5.33
CA TYR A 926 -4.24 18.08 -4.71
C TYR A 926 -4.60 19.43 -4.10
N ALA A 927 -3.73 19.99 -3.25
CA ALA A 927 -3.96 21.25 -2.55
C ALA A 927 -4.20 22.41 -3.52
N ARG A 928 -3.40 22.51 -4.59
CA ARG A 928 -3.58 23.50 -5.66
C ARG A 928 -4.94 23.37 -6.34
N ASN A 929 -5.28 22.18 -6.84
CA ASN A 929 -6.56 21.94 -7.53
C ASN A 929 -7.77 22.17 -6.61
N TYR A 930 -7.68 21.78 -5.34
CA TYR A 930 -8.72 21.98 -4.33
C TYR A 930 -8.95 23.47 -4.02
N ALA A 931 -7.87 24.23 -3.81
CA ALA A 931 -7.94 25.65 -3.51
C ALA A 931 -8.40 26.47 -4.73
N GLU A 932 -7.94 26.15 -5.95
CA GLU A 932 -8.39 26.80 -7.18
C GLU A 932 -9.91 26.59 -7.37
N ALA A 933 -10.39 25.34 -7.37
CA ALA A 933 -11.79 25.02 -7.66
C ALA A 933 -12.78 25.67 -6.69
N ASN A 934 -12.48 25.64 -5.38
CA ASN A 934 -13.36 26.24 -4.37
C ASN A 934 -13.30 27.77 -4.39
N THR A 935 -12.14 28.38 -4.66
CA THR A 935 -12.03 29.85 -4.69
C THR A 935 -12.63 30.45 -5.95
N ASP A 936 -12.41 29.86 -7.14
CA ASP A 936 -13.12 30.28 -8.35
C ASP A 936 -14.64 30.06 -8.22
N SER A 937 -15.10 29.08 -7.41
CA SER A 937 -16.54 28.95 -7.06
C SER A 937 -17.05 30.14 -6.24
N MET A 938 -16.38 30.51 -5.15
CA MET A 938 -16.82 31.61 -4.27
C MET A 938 -16.88 32.97 -4.98
N PHE A 939 -15.93 33.25 -5.88
CA PHE A 939 -15.87 34.54 -6.57
C PHE A 939 -16.73 34.61 -7.85
N PHE A 940 -17.34 33.51 -8.28
CA PHE A 940 -18.30 33.51 -9.39
C PHE A 940 -19.69 34.06 -8.98
N GLU A 941 -20.13 33.78 -7.75
CA GLU A 941 -21.46 34.19 -7.23
C GLU A 941 -21.66 35.71 -7.14
N GLN A 942 -20.58 36.50 -7.19
CA GLN A 942 -20.62 37.97 -7.21
C GLN A 942 -20.67 38.57 -8.63
N SER A 943 -20.95 37.76 -9.66
CA SER A 943 -21.12 38.20 -11.05
C SER A 943 -22.50 37.83 -11.60
N GLU A 944 -23.00 38.59 -12.59
CA GLU A 944 -24.35 38.43 -13.17
C GLU A 944 -24.47 37.20 -14.10
N ALA A 945 -24.17 36.00 -13.59
CA ALA A 945 -24.31 34.74 -14.31
C ALA A 945 -25.78 34.27 -14.35
N THR A 946 -26.20 33.58 -15.42
CA THR A 946 -27.56 33.05 -15.53
C THR A 946 -27.70 31.71 -14.77
N PRO A 947 -28.92 31.33 -14.32
CA PRO A 947 -29.13 30.10 -13.56
C PRO A 947 -28.60 28.83 -14.23
N GLU A 948 -28.68 28.68 -15.56
CA GLU A 948 -28.11 27.52 -16.25
C GLU A 948 -26.57 27.46 -16.18
N GLN A 949 -25.88 28.61 -16.18
CA GLN A 949 -24.41 28.66 -16.04
C GLN A 949 -23.99 28.25 -14.63
N ILE A 950 -24.73 28.70 -13.61
CA ILE A 950 -24.55 28.27 -12.23
C ILE A 950 -24.78 26.75 -12.12
N PHE A 951 -25.79 26.21 -12.78
CA PHE A 951 -26.12 24.78 -12.74
C PHE A 951 -25.08 23.88 -13.44
N GLU A 952 -24.57 24.26 -14.62
CA GLU A 952 -23.47 23.53 -15.27
C GLU A 952 -22.19 23.53 -14.42
N GLN A 953 -21.87 24.66 -13.76
CA GLN A 953 -20.64 24.79 -12.99
C GLN A 953 -20.74 24.18 -11.58
N MET A 954 -21.92 24.19 -10.95
CA MET A 954 -22.21 23.35 -9.77
C MET A 954 -22.04 21.85 -10.10
N SER A 955 -22.53 21.40 -11.26
CA SER A 955 -22.31 20.01 -11.70
C SER A 955 -20.83 19.66 -11.90
N ALA A 956 -19.98 20.63 -12.26
CA ALA A 956 -18.53 20.43 -12.39
C ALA A 956 -17.81 20.38 -11.03
N ASN A 957 -18.26 21.16 -10.04
CA ASN A 957 -17.63 21.22 -8.71
C ASN A 957 -18.02 20.02 -7.82
N VAL A 958 -19.22 19.45 -8.00
CA VAL A 958 -19.61 18.17 -7.37
C VAL A 958 -18.75 17.00 -7.86
N ASP A 959 -18.40 16.96 -9.16
CA ASP A 959 -17.55 15.92 -9.76
C ASP A 959 -16.08 15.99 -9.28
N ASN A 960 -15.60 17.14 -8.77
CA ASN A 960 -14.22 17.34 -8.31
C ASN A 960 -14.02 17.19 -6.79
N THR A 961 -15.00 17.55 -5.96
CA THR A 961 -14.87 17.56 -4.48
C THR A 961 -15.22 16.23 -3.80
N GLY A 962 -15.68 15.24 -4.57
CA GLY A 962 -15.87 13.87 -4.05
C GLY A 962 -17.06 13.70 -3.10
N GLY A 963 -18.01 14.65 -3.06
CA GLY A 963 -19.31 14.49 -2.41
C GLY A 963 -19.35 14.82 -0.91
N SER A 964 -18.57 15.79 -0.42
CA SER A 964 -18.48 16.16 1.00
C SER A 964 -18.84 17.62 1.31
N ILE A 965 -19.88 18.17 0.65
CA ILE A 965 -20.38 19.55 0.90
C ILE A 965 -21.73 19.55 1.64
N PHE A 966 -22.43 18.42 1.71
CA PHE A 966 -23.68 18.29 2.48
C PHE A 966 -23.50 17.45 3.73
N ASN A 967 -23.34 18.11 4.88
CA ASN A 967 -23.59 17.51 6.18
C ASN A 967 -24.30 18.53 7.10
N ASN A 968 -25.61 18.40 7.19
CA ASN A 968 -26.47 18.79 8.31
C ASN A 968 -26.21 20.15 9.01
N ASN A 969 -26.53 21.25 8.33
CA ASN A 969 -27.30 22.36 8.94
C ASN A 969 -27.77 23.37 7.87
N VAL A 970 -29.04 23.27 7.45
CA VAL A 970 -29.74 24.29 6.65
C VAL A 970 -31.19 24.45 7.17
N GLU A 971 -31.33 25.06 8.34
CA GLU A 971 -32.56 25.76 8.76
C GLU A 971 -32.24 27.26 9.00
N GLN A 972 -31.76 27.93 7.95
CA GLN A 972 -31.83 29.38 7.79
C GLN A 972 -31.62 29.79 6.32
#